data_AF-A0A5M3ZEC6-F1
#
_entry.id   AF-A0A5M3ZEC6-F1
#
_cell.length_a   1.000
_cell.length_b   1.000
_cell.length_c   1.000
_cell.angle_alpha   90.00
_cell.angle_beta   90.00
_cell.angle_gamma   90.00
#
_symmetry.space_group_name_H-M   'P 1'
#
loop_
_entity.id
_entity.type
_entity.pdbx_description
1 polymer ?
#
loop_
_entity_poly.entity_id
_entity_poly.type
_entity_poly.pdbx_seq_one_letter_code
_entity_poly.pdbx_strand_id
1 'polypeptide(L)'
;MSAHEEHDFRRWLPEANKHPYPGFDTKDVYEFSKNAAADPRVSELFQKWSNSLKKPFFGITADGTKIEGLYALENQGAPTTAAAVVANKLLDKLTIDETQRTVHDLNSEDWRKWCNTEIIAYDVGIRLEVLEQTKIDLIWELVKASLSERGYRKVRGVTKINHFLGILADKPAILNENSYSFMICGRPSAREPWSFSLSGHHLCLHVTFIGEQMTIGPAFIGCEPDHIDEGLDKGVELFRSEIALPMQLMQSLTPEQKKKAIKSSKIHEPENVGWNIVDQRHLGGTGQDNRVIPYEGIVASELTSEQVELLVSVVAVFSDLLPAGPHDHYLRLVRKHLSETYLTWTGGFRDRDPYYVRIQSPVALVELDHHSGIYLTNESPGPYHIHNIMRLPNGNDYGRELIRQWKQSRAGRLTGQPMKYIRPLNEEETIDTGFPKYKAQILSCLESAIILASRIGEGGCGPGLHYHHSDQFYFLAHGSMTVRLGEQEHDISEGSVVFIPAGLPHCNWNNGPGAEIHLEMIVPAPHRLKQLAYMIEKPEDVPKEWRTTSKGYIRHVERHRLLEPLPGFKIFPLADPSTDSHLAMVIYAEVAANAGGPSTHIHEFDQYYFVLEGELTIEVALQKHVVPADTLVVLPAGVPHRQYNQAPGRLWDYGVNFTPTGKGHYGDLNAAAKMDDRGF
;
A
#
# COMPACT_ATOMS: atom_id res chain seq x y z
N MET A 1 12.44 53.15 8.20
CA MET A 1 13.07 51.96 7.59
C MET A 1 12.53 51.86 6.18
N SER A 2 13.37 51.58 5.18
CA SER A 2 12.86 51.42 3.82
C SER A 2 12.10 50.10 3.68
N ALA A 3 11.08 50.04 2.82
CA ALA A 3 10.37 48.80 2.50
C ALA A 3 11.26 47.74 1.80
N HIS A 4 12.54 48.01 1.55
CA HIS A 4 13.52 46.98 1.14
C HIS A 4 14.25 46.37 2.34
N GLU A 5 14.41 47.15 3.42
CA GLU A 5 15.06 46.74 4.65
C GLU A 5 14.10 46.08 5.64
N GLU A 6 12.89 45.64 5.31
CA GLU A 6 12.03 44.83 6.21
C GLU A 6 11.98 43.34 5.82
N HIS A 7 12.40 43.00 4.59
CA HIS A 7 12.07 41.71 3.96
C HIS A 7 13.27 40.86 3.57
N ASP A 8 14.45 41.15 4.12
CA ASP A 8 15.64 40.30 4.01
C ASP A 8 15.59 39.23 5.10
N PHE A 9 15.50 37.95 4.73
CA PHE A 9 15.47 36.83 5.67
C PHE A 9 16.74 36.76 6.54
N ARG A 10 17.87 37.31 6.07
CA ARG A 10 19.16 37.25 6.78
C ARG A 10 19.14 37.89 8.15
N ARG A 11 18.28 38.88 8.38
CA ARG A 11 18.12 39.50 9.71
C ARG A 11 17.57 38.55 10.76
N TRP A 12 16.87 37.50 10.31
CA TRP A 12 16.15 36.55 11.15
C TRP A 12 16.98 35.29 11.39
N LEU A 13 18.22 35.24 10.88
CA LEU A 13 19.12 34.14 11.19
C LEU A 13 19.39 34.10 12.70
N PRO A 14 19.37 32.92 13.32
CA PRO A 14 19.70 32.79 14.73
C PRO A 14 21.15 33.21 14.99
N GLU A 15 21.43 33.79 16.16
CA GLU A 15 22.82 33.98 16.59
C GLU A 15 23.54 32.62 16.63
N ALA A 16 24.81 32.58 16.22
CA ALA A 16 25.61 31.37 16.25
C ALA A 16 25.52 30.67 17.62
N ASN A 17 25.15 29.39 17.62
CA ASN A 17 24.95 28.55 18.82
C ASN A 17 23.80 28.95 19.77
N LYS A 18 22.85 29.80 19.34
CA LYS A 18 21.64 30.11 20.12
C LYS A 18 20.38 29.86 19.28
N HIS A 19 20.00 28.60 19.16
CA HIS A 19 18.71 28.23 18.58
C HIS A 19 17.63 28.11 19.65
N PRO A 20 16.39 28.61 19.42
CA PRO A 20 15.31 28.54 20.40
C PRO A 20 14.74 27.13 20.64
N TYR A 21 15.26 26.09 19.97
CA TYR A 21 14.69 24.75 19.94
C TYR A 21 15.57 23.73 20.70
N PRO A 22 15.02 22.91 21.62
CA PRO A 22 15.80 21.92 22.37
C PRO A 22 16.49 20.88 21.47
N GLY A 23 17.73 20.50 21.81
CA GLY A 23 18.50 19.47 21.10
C GLY A 23 19.08 19.90 19.76
N PHE A 24 18.99 21.19 19.41
CA PHE A 24 19.54 21.73 18.18
C PHE A 24 21.07 21.61 18.07
N ASP A 25 21.76 21.33 19.18
CA ASP A 25 23.21 21.14 19.26
C ASP A 25 23.70 19.79 18.72
N THR A 26 22.84 18.78 18.57
CA THR A 26 23.22 17.48 18.00
C THR A 26 23.46 17.55 16.49
N LYS A 27 24.18 16.54 15.98
CA LYS A 27 24.44 16.30 14.55
C LYS A 27 23.71 15.07 14.02
N ASP A 28 23.06 14.30 14.88
CA ASP A 28 22.32 13.10 14.50
C ASP A 28 20.81 13.39 14.49
N VAL A 29 20.14 13.10 13.37
CA VAL A 29 18.72 13.44 13.20
C VAL A 29 17.81 12.65 14.14
N TYR A 30 18.19 11.44 14.53
CA TYR A 30 17.40 10.63 15.47
C TYR A 30 17.51 11.15 16.90
N GLU A 31 18.71 11.54 17.34
CA GLU A 31 18.91 12.24 18.61
C GLU A 31 18.22 13.60 18.62
N PHE A 32 18.35 14.39 17.55
CA PHE A 32 17.63 15.65 17.36
C PHE A 32 16.13 15.43 17.53
N SER A 33 15.57 14.44 16.85
CA SER A 33 14.14 14.13 16.88
C SER A 33 13.67 13.67 18.25
N LYS A 34 14.47 12.87 18.94
CA LYS A 34 14.19 12.43 20.32
C LYS A 34 14.18 13.61 21.30
N ASN A 35 15.14 14.53 21.18
CA ASN A 35 15.22 15.72 22.02
C ASN A 35 14.08 16.70 21.72
N ALA A 36 13.76 16.90 20.45
CA ALA A 36 12.63 17.67 19.97
C ALA A 36 11.31 17.16 20.56
N ALA A 37 11.11 15.84 20.54
CA ALA A 37 9.92 15.19 21.07
C ALA A 37 9.78 15.30 22.60
N ALA A 38 10.81 15.75 23.33
CA ALA A 38 10.71 16.02 24.76
C ALA A 38 9.94 17.32 25.07
N ASP A 39 9.76 18.24 24.10
CA ASP A 39 8.86 19.39 24.27
C ASP A 39 7.40 18.89 24.38
N PRO A 40 6.66 19.25 25.46
CA PRO A 40 5.27 18.85 25.63
C PRO A 40 4.36 19.20 24.47
N ARG A 41 4.59 20.33 23.79
CA ARG A 41 3.76 20.78 22.65
C ARG A 41 3.92 19.87 21.45
N VAL A 42 5.14 19.39 21.21
CA VAL A 42 5.51 18.51 20.09
C VAL A 42 5.01 17.09 20.36
N SER A 43 5.27 16.55 21.56
CA SER A 43 4.79 15.22 21.95
C SER A 43 3.26 15.13 21.96
N GLU A 44 2.55 16.15 22.44
CA GLU A 44 1.08 16.17 22.38
C GLU A 44 0.58 16.17 20.92
N LEU A 45 1.22 16.93 20.03
CA LEU A 45 0.88 16.94 18.61
C LEU A 45 1.12 15.58 17.95
N PHE A 46 2.26 14.94 18.20
CA PHE A 46 2.59 13.61 17.67
C PHE A 46 1.63 12.55 18.20
N GLN A 47 1.19 12.67 19.45
CA GLN A 47 0.18 11.79 20.03
C GLN A 47 -1.18 11.97 19.36
N LYS A 48 -1.58 13.21 19.02
CA LYS A 48 -2.79 13.50 18.24
C LYS A 48 -2.72 12.86 16.85
N TRP A 49 -1.61 13.01 16.13
CA TRP A 49 -1.43 12.36 14.82
C TRP A 49 -1.44 10.84 14.93
N SER A 50 -0.72 10.26 15.90
CA SER A 50 -0.72 8.81 16.14
C SER A 50 -2.11 8.26 16.47
N ASN A 51 -2.94 9.04 17.16
CA ASN A 51 -4.33 8.66 17.42
C ASN A 51 -5.22 8.79 16.18
N SER A 52 -4.93 9.71 15.25
CA SER A 52 -5.70 9.83 14.00
C SER A 52 -5.44 8.64 13.07
N LEU A 53 -4.22 8.08 13.09
CA LEU A 53 -3.85 6.87 12.35
C LEU A 53 -4.62 5.61 12.79
N LYS A 54 -5.11 5.57 14.05
CA LYS A 54 -5.94 4.45 14.55
C LYS A 54 -7.32 4.39 13.92
N LYS A 55 -7.79 5.51 13.34
CA LYS A 55 -9.07 5.55 12.62
C LYS A 55 -8.82 5.13 11.17
N PRO A 56 -9.68 4.27 10.58
CA PRO A 56 -9.60 3.96 9.16
C PRO A 56 -9.63 5.25 8.33
N PHE A 57 -8.88 5.26 7.23
CA PHE A 57 -8.92 6.37 6.30
C PHE A 57 -10.31 6.52 5.67
N PHE A 58 -10.79 7.76 5.65
CA PHE A 58 -12.08 8.18 5.10
C PHE A 58 -11.90 9.33 4.09
N GLY A 59 -10.92 10.20 4.34
CA GLY A 59 -10.64 11.38 3.54
C GLY A 59 -11.27 12.64 4.12
N ILE A 60 -10.79 13.79 3.64
CA ILE A 60 -11.31 15.11 4.01
C ILE A 60 -12.71 15.28 3.44
N THR A 61 -13.65 15.76 4.26
CA THR A 61 -15.05 16.02 3.87
C THR A 61 -15.49 17.40 4.33
N ALA A 62 -16.57 17.93 3.75
CA ALA A 62 -17.10 19.25 4.14
C ALA A 62 -17.91 19.20 5.45
N ASP A 63 -18.66 18.13 5.65
CA ASP A 63 -19.66 18.00 6.71
C ASP A 63 -19.62 16.64 7.44
N GLY A 64 -18.60 15.81 7.17
CA GLY A 64 -18.50 14.45 7.69
C GLY A 64 -19.09 13.38 6.77
N THR A 65 -19.74 13.77 5.68
CA THR A 65 -20.30 12.85 4.67
C THR A 65 -19.42 12.83 3.42
N LYS A 66 -19.11 11.63 2.92
CA LYS A 66 -18.36 11.46 1.68
C LYS A 66 -19.29 11.61 0.48
N ILE A 67 -18.88 12.43 -0.50
CA ILE A 67 -19.59 12.55 -1.78
C ILE A 67 -19.06 11.47 -2.73
N GLU A 68 -19.93 10.56 -3.14
CA GLU A 68 -19.59 9.45 -4.04
C GLU A 68 -19.67 9.86 -5.52
N GLY A 69 -18.97 9.11 -6.39
CA GLY A 69 -19.06 9.32 -7.85
C GLY A 69 -18.31 10.55 -8.39
N LEU A 70 -17.47 11.18 -7.58
CA LEU A 70 -16.64 12.32 -7.99
C LEU A 70 -15.44 11.93 -8.88
N TYR A 71 -14.89 10.74 -8.64
CA TYR A 71 -13.70 10.24 -9.32
C TYR A 71 -14.06 8.99 -10.13
N ALA A 72 -13.38 8.80 -11.26
CA ALA A 72 -13.58 7.64 -12.12
C ALA A 72 -12.24 7.11 -12.64
N LEU A 73 -12.18 5.80 -12.88
CA LEU A 73 -11.07 5.18 -13.60
C LEU A 73 -11.08 5.61 -15.06
N GLU A 74 -10.01 6.27 -15.47
CA GLU A 74 -9.86 6.81 -16.83
C GLU A 74 -8.41 6.76 -17.28
N ASN A 75 -8.18 6.60 -18.58
CA ASN A 75 -6.85 6.80 -19.14
C ASN A 75 -6.56 8.31 -19.18
N GLN A 76 -5.52 8.74 -18.47
CA GLN A 76 -5.08 10.13 -18.42
C GLN A 76 -3.71 10.34 -19.05
N GLY A 77 -3.12 9.32 -19.70
CA GLY A 77 -1.78 9.39 -20.29
C GLY A 77 -0.67 9.59 -19.26
N ALA A 78 -0.83 9.04 -18.05
CA ALA A 78 0.21 9.08 -17.03
C ALA A 78 1.46 8.30 -17.48
N PRO A 79 2.68 8.74 -17.12
CA PRO A 79 3.95 8.12 -17.52
C PRO A 79 4.26 6.83 -16.73
N THR A 80 3.23 6.03 -16.40
CA THR A 80 3.32 4.88 -15.48
C THR A 80 4.35 3.85 -15.92
N THR A 81 4.42 3.54 -17.22
CA THR A 81 5.41 2.58 -17.74
C THR A 81 6.83 3.07 -17.52
N ALA A 82 7.11 4.34 -17.79
CA ALA A 82 8.44 4.92 -17.60
C ALA A 82 8.82 4.94 -16.11
N ALA A 83 7.91 5.37 -15.24
CA ALA A 83 8.10 5.35 -13.80
C ALA A 83 8.32 3.92 -13.26
N ALA A 84 7.51 2.95 -13.70
CA ALA A 84 7.64 1.56 -13.28
C ALA A 84 8.97 0.93 -13.70
N VAL A 85 9.51 1.27 -14.89
CA VAL A 85 10.83 0.80 -15.32
C VAL A 85 11.92 1.30 -14.38
N VAL A 86 11.91 2.57 -14.00
CA VAL A 86 12.93 3.14 -13.09
C VAL A 86 12.76 2.57 -11.67
N ALA A 87 11.52 2.46 -11.19
CA ALA A 87 11.25 1.87 -9.88
C ALA A 87 11.74 0.42 -9.78
N ASN A 88 11.51 -0.42 -10.80
CA ASN A 88 12.05 -1.78 -10.81
C ASN A 88 13.58 -1.81 -10.83
N LYS A 89 14.24 -0.92 -11.59
CA LYS A 89 15.71 -0.78 -11.55
C LYS A 89 16.23 -0.40 -10.17
N LEU A 90 15.53 0.46 -9.43
CA LEU A 90 15.86 0.78 -8.05
C LEU A 90 15.73 -0.46 -7.16
N LEU A 91 14.61 -1.18 -7.25
CA LEU A 91 14.37 -2.39 -6.46
C LEU A 91 15.45 -3.46 -6.69
N ASP A 92 15.91 -3.63 -7.93
CA ASP A 92 17.01 -4.57 -8.27
C ASP A 92 18.36 -4.22 -7.63
N LYS A 93 18.51 -2.98 -7.12
CA LYS A 93 19.74 -2.48 -6.49
C LYS A 93 19.67 -2.43 -4.95
N LEU A 94 18.48 -2.58 -4.37
CA LEU A 94 18.33 -2.54 -2.93
C LEU A 94 18.85 -3.84 -2.30
N THR A 95 19.52 -3.73 -1.16
CA THR A 95 19.80 -4.89 -0.30
C THR A 95 18.50 -5.42 0.32
N ILE A 96 18.58 -6.57 0.99
CA ILE A 96 17.43 -7.14 1.71
C ILE A 96 16.91 -6.15 2.76
N ASP A 97 17.79 -5.56 3.56
CA ASP A 97 17.42 -4.61 4.63
C ASP A 97 16.84 -3.31 4.04
N GLU A 98 17.44 -2.79 2.98
CA GLU A 98 16.93 -1.60 2.29
C GLU A 98 15.54 -1.87 1.67
N THR A 99 15.34 -3.06 1.09
CA THR A 99 14.06 -3.49 0.54
C THR A 99 13.00 -3.56 1.62
N GLN A 100 13.31 -4.13 2.79
CA GLN A 100 12.38 -4.22 3.91
C GLN A 100 11.94 -2.86 4.44
N ARG A 101 12.81 -1.85 4.41
CA ARG A 101 12.46 -0.48 4.81
C ARG A 101 11.69 0.28 3.73
N THR A 102 12.01 0.02 2.46
CA THR A 102 11.48 0.78 1.31
C THR A 102 10.14 0.27 0.83
N VAL A 103 9.90 -1.04 0.86
CA VAL A 103 8.76 -1.68 0.17
C VAL A 103 7.67 -2.07 1.15
N HIS A 104 6.47 -1.54 0.91
CA HIS A 104 5.28 -1.71 1.74
C HIS A 104 4.12 -2.32 0.92
N ASP A 105 3.14 -2.91 1.60
CA ASP A 105 1.91 -3.37 0.93
C ASP A 105 1.08 -2.18 0.45
N LEU A 106 0.35 -2.35 -0.66
CA LEU A 106 -0.57 -1.34 -1.19
C LEU A 106 -1.67 -0.93 -0.18
N ASN A 107 -1.99 -1.81 0.77
CA ASN A 107 -2.95 -1.58 1.84
C ASN A 107 -2.31 -1.24 3.18
N SER A 108 -0.98 -1.21 3.31
CA SER A 108 -0.32 -0.76 4.54
C SER A 108 -0.83 0.63 4.89
N GLU A 109 -1.09 0.97 6.14
CA GLU A 109 -1.45 2.35 6.53
C GLU A 109 -0.22 3.29 6.61
N ASP A 110 0.98 2.77 6.30
CA ASP A 110 2.24 3.50 6.36
C ASP A 110 2.29 4.72 5.41
N TRP A 111 1.52 4.73 4.33
CA TRP A 111 1.41 5.91 3.45
C TRP A 111 0.87 7.16 4.16
N ARG A 112 0.19 7.01 5.29
CA ARG A 112 -0.31 8.12 6.13
C ARG A 112 0.76 8.74 7.01
N LYS A 113 1.89 8.04 7.19
CA LYS A 113 2.96 8.39 8.11
C LYS A 113 4.00 9.26 7.40
N TRP A 114 3.65 10.52 7.23
CA TRP A 114 4.56 11.56 6.75
C TRP A 114 4.57 12.73 7.74
N CYS A 115 5.59 13.57 7.66
CA CYS A 115 5.71 14.79 8.45
C CYS A 115 6.52 15.80 7.62
N ASN A 116 6.09 17.06 7.59
CA ASN A 116 6.77 18.15 6.88
C ASN A 116 7.84 18.85 7.74
N THR A 117 8.16 18.33 8.93
CA THR A 117 9.26 18.81 9.78
C THR A 117 10.45 17.85 9.68
N GLU A 118 11.67 18.32 9.99
CA GLU A 118 12.83 17.41 10.07
C GLU A 118 12.79 16.50 11.33
N ILE A 119 11.81 16.72 12.22
CA ILE A 119 11.61 15.85 13.38
C ILE A 119 10.97 14.56 12.90
N ILE A 120 11.67 13.44 13.08
CA ILE A 120 11.21 12.10 12.74
C ILE A 120 10.08 11.70 13.69
N ALA A 121 8.84 12.04 13.29
CA ALA A 121 7.62 11.58 13.96
C ALA A 121 7.33 10.10 13.66
N TYR A 122 7.73 9.64 12.46
CA TYR A 122 7.55 8.29 11.97
C TYR A 122 8.83 7.81 11.29
N ASP A 123 9.45 6.74 11.79
CA ASP A 123 10.58 6.08 11.13
C ASP A 123 10.05 5.03 10.15
N VAL A 124 9.53 5.51 9.02
CA VAL A 124 8.91 4.70 7.97
C VAL A 124 9.50 5.09 6.62
N GLY A 125 9.79 4.08 5.79
CA GLY A 125 10.59 4.25 4.59
C GLY A 125 12.09 4.19 4.88
N ILE A 126 12.87 4.35 3.81
CA ILE A 126 14.32 4.49 3.90
C ILE A 126 14.73 5.95 3.74
N ARG A 127 15.64 6.42 4.59
CA ARG A 127 16.20 7.77 4.47
C ARG A 127 17.22 7.82 3.34
N LEU A 128 17.17 8.84 2.50
CA LEU A 128 18.03 8.97 1.32
C LEU A 128 19.51 9.09 1.71
N GLU A 129 19.84 9.78 2.80
CA GLU A 129 21.24 9.98 3.22
C GLU A 129 21.96 8.71 3.70
N VAL A 130 21.22 7.62 3.97
CA VAL A 130 21.83 6.32 4.33
C VAL A 130 22.05 5.41 3.11
N LEU A 131 21.58 5.83 1.93
CA LEU A 131 21.74 5.08 0.69
C LEU A 131 23.04 5.45 -0.03
N GLU A 132 23.54 4.52 -0.83
CA GLU A 132 24.58 4.82 -1.81
C GLU A 132 24.06 5.78 -2.89
N GLN A 133 24.94 6.66 -3.39
CA GLN A 133 24.58 7.70 -4.36
C GLN A 133 23.85 7.15 -5.60
N THR A 134 24.25 5.97 -6.10
CA THR A 134 23.61 5.34 -7.27
C THR A 134 22.14 4.99 -7.04
N LYS A 135 21.74 4.68 -5.80
CA LYS A 135 20.34 4.39 -5.42
C LYS A 135 19.56 5.69 -5.24
N ILE A 136 20.20 6.72 -4.67
CA ILE A 136 19.64 8.08 -4.56
C ILE A 136 19.33 8.64 -5.97
N ASP A 137 20.26 8.46 -6.91
CA ASP A 137 20.09 8.89 -8.30
C ASP A 137 18.88 8.21 -8.96
N LEU A 138 18.69 6.90 -8.74
CA LEU A 138 17.52 6.16 -9.23
C LEU A 138 16.20 6.63 -8.61
N ILE A 139 16.19 7.02 -7.33
CA ILE A 139 15.01 7.65 -6.70
C ILE A 139 14.69 8.96 -7.41
N TRP A 140 15.70 9.80 -7.67
CA TRP A 140 15.49 11.06 -8.39
C TRP A 140 15.09 10.88 -9.85
N GLU A 141 15.60 9.85 -10.53
CA GLU A 141 15.13 9.45 -11.85
C GLU A 141 13.66 9.03 -11.82
N LEU A 142 13.23 8.30 -10.78
CA LEU A 142 11.83 7.92 -10.62
C LEU A 142 10.93 9.14 -10.40
N VAL A 143 11.32 10.06 -9.51
CA VAL A 143 10.59 11.32 -9.30
C VAL A 143 10.50 12.10 -10.62
N LYS A 144 11.62 12.21 -11.35
CA LYS A 144 11.65 12.89 -12.66
C LYS A 144 10.76 12.23 -13.70
N ALA A 145 10.75 10.90 -13.76
CA ALA A 145 9.91 10.14 -14.70
C ALA A 145 8.41 10.27 -14.38
N SER A 146 8.07 10.65 -13.14
CA SER A 146 6.70 10.69 -12.64
C SER A 146 6.06 12.07 -12.74
N LEU A 147 6.85 13.14 -12.62
CA LEU A 147 6.36 14.51 -12.52
C LEU A 147 6.45 15.27 -13.85
N SER A 148 5.75 16.41 -13.93
CA SER A 148 6.07 17.40 -14.95
C SER A 148 7.47 17.97 -14.73
N GLU A 149 8.07 18.55 -15.77
CA GLU A 149 9.37 19.22 -15.67
C GLU A 149 9.35 20.38 -14.65
N ARG A 150 8.22 21.11 -14.55
CA ARG A 150 8.06 22.17 -13.54
C ARG A 150 7.96 21.58 -12.14
N GLY A 151 7.19 20.50 -11.99
CA GLY A 151 7.03 19.80 -10.73
C GLY A 151 8.33 19.22 -10.20
N TYR A 152 9.11 18.57 -11.07
CA TYR A 152 10.42 18.03 -10.72
C TYR A 152 11.39 19.13 -10.25
N ARG A 153 11.44 20.26 -10.97
CA ARG A 153 12.26 21.42 -10.55
C ARG A 153 11.82 21.99 -9.21
N LYS A 154 10.51 22.03 -8.94
CA LYS A 154 9.95 22.48 -7.66
C LYS A 154 10.40 21.58 -6.51
N VAL A 155 10.23 20.27 -6.67
CA VAL A 155 10.65 19.27 -5.65
C VAL A 155 12.17 19.32 -5.42
N ARG A 156 12.99 19.41 -6.48
CA ARG A 156 14.45 19.57 -6.33
C ARG A 156 14.84 20.92 -5.73
N GLY A 157 14.06 21.97 -5.98
CA GLY A 157 14.26 23.27 -5.35
C GLY A 157 14.06 23.21 -3.84
N VAL A 158 13.07 22.45 -3.36
CA VAL A 158 12.83 22.24 -1.92
C VAL A 158 14.05 21.61 -1.27
N THR A 159 14.61 20.55 -1.86
CA THR A 159 15.77 19.86 -1.27
C THR A 159 17.01 20.75 -1.22
N LYS A 160 17.20 21.59 -2.25
CA LYS A 160 18.30 22.57 -2.29
C LYS A 160 18.13 23.66 -1.25
N ILE A 161 16.93 24.20 -1.10
CA ILE A 161 16.64 25.20 -0.07
C ILE A 161 16.79 24.58 1.32
N ASN A 162 16.37 23.32 1.52
CA ASN A 162 16.58 22.60 2.78
C ASN A 162 18.07 22.48 3.13
N HIS A 163 18.91 22.13 2.16
CA HIS A 163 20.35 22.11 2.36
C HIS A 163 20.93 23.50 2.66
N PHE A 164 20.49 24.53 1.95
CA PHE A 164 20.90 25.90 2.19
C PHE A 164 20.51 26.37 3.60
N LEU A 165 19.29 26.06 4.07
CA LEU A 165 18.86 26.31 5.44
C LEU A 165 19.76 25.58 6.44
N GLY A 166 20.15 24.33 6.15
CA GLY A 166 21.11 23.58 6.94
C GLY A 166 22.47 24.28 7.04
N ILE A 167 22.95 24.93 5.99
CA ILE A 167 24.18 25.74 6.05
C ILE A 167 23.96 26.98 6.92
N LEU A 168 22.88 27.73 6.67
CA LEU A 168 22.55 28.95 7.41
C LEU A 168 22.40 28.72 8.92
N ALA A 169 21.85 27.57 9.30
CA ALA A 169 21.62 27.20 10.69
C ALA A 169 22.78 26.40 11.33
N ASP A 170 23.88 26.15 10.61
CA ASP A 170 25.00 25.29 11.03
C ASP A 170 24.55 23.85 11.41
N LYS A 171 23.62 23.30 10.62
CA LYS A 171 23.05 21.95 10.74
C LYS A 171 23.03 21.13 9.44
N PRO A 172 24.13 21.06 8.66
CA PRO A 172 24.14 20.31 7.40
C PRO A 172 23.97 18.79 7.56
N ALA A 173 24.17 18.24 8.75
CA ALA A 173 23.93 16.81 9.03
C ALA A 173 22.44 16.49 9.25
N ILE A 174 21.63 17.48 9.63
CA ILE A 174 20.19 17.33 9.92
C ILE A 174 19.36 17.79 8.72
N LEU A 175 19.70 18.97 8.16
CA LEU A 175 19.03 19.55 7.00
C LEU A 175 19.96 19.49 5.79
N ASN A 176 19.67 18.59 4.85
CA ASN A 176 20.45 18.45 3.61
C ASN A 176 19.57 18.02 2.43
N GLU A 177 20.17 17.92 1.24
CA GLU A 177 19.42 17.55 0.04
C GLU A 177 18.86 16.12 0.07
N ASN A 178 19.41 15.27 0.94
CA ASN A 178 19.08 13.87 1.06
C ASN A 178 18.34 13.55 2.36
N SER A 179 17.97 14.53 3.20
CA SER A 179 17.30 14.30 4.50
C SER A 179 15.80 13.98 4.36
N TYR A 180 15.47 13.00 3.53
CA TYR A 180 14.11 12.63 3.15
C TYR A 180 13.90 11.13 3.23
N SER A 181 12.71 10.70 3.65
CA SER A 181 12.28 9.31 3.65
C SER A 181 11.57 8.95 2.34
N PHE A 182 11.92 7.80 1.78
CA PHE A 182 11.33 7.25 0.57
C PHE A 182 10.70 5.87 0.83
N MET A 183 9.52 5.66 0.25
CA MET A 183 8.87 4.34 0.26
C MET A 183 8.13 4.07 -1.05
N ILE A 184 7.94 2.78 -1.36
CA ILE A 184 7.11 2.26 -2.44
C ILE A 184 6.02 1.38 -1.81
N CYS A 185 4.77 1.57 -2.21
CA CYS A 185 3.66 0.73 -1.80
C CYS A 185 3.11 -0.05 -3.00
N GLY A 186 3.06 -1.39 -2.89
CA GLY A 186 2.70 -2.28 -3.99
C GLY A 186 3.83 -2.52 -4.99
N ARG A 187 3.55 -3.32 -6.03
CA ARG A 187 4.55 -3.68 -7.04
C ARG A 187 4.58 -2.66 -8.18
N PRO A 188 5.73 -2.04 -8.50
CA PRO A 188 5.83 -1.18 -9.66
C PRO A 188 5.39 -1.90 -10.94
N SER A 189 4.35 -1.37 -11.59
CA SER A 189 3.64 -2.02 -12.69
C SER A 189 3.12 -0.98 -13.68
N ALA A 190 3.12 -1.33 -14.96
CA ALA A 190 2.46 -0.52 -16.00
C ALA A 190 0.93 -0.57 -15.92
N ARG A 191 0.35 -1.51 -15.16
CA ARG A 191 -1.10 -1.82 -15.20
C ARG A 191 -1.75 -1.94 -13.83
N GLU A 192 -1.04 -2.45 -12.85
CA GLU A 192 -1.55 -2.63 -11.49
C GLU A 192 -1.29 -1.39 -10.65
N PRO A 193 -2.10 -1.12 -9.62
CA PRO A 193 -1.88 0.02 -8.76
C PRO A 193 -0.61 -0.13 -7.93
N TRP A 194 0.15 0.95 -7.85
CA TRP A 194 1.29 1.10 -6.95
C TRP A 194 1.51 2.58 -6.69
N SER A 195 2.22 2.90 -5.62
CA SER A 195 2.59 4.26 -5.29
C SER A 195 4.01 4.36 -4.79
N PHE A 196 4.55 5.57 -4.78
CA PHE A 196 5.70 5.89 -3.97
C PHE A 196 5.45 7.20 -3.22
N SER A 197 6.20 7.41 -2.14
CA SER A 197 6.26 8.72 -1.52
C SER A 197 7.66 9.14 -1.15
N LEU A 198 7.85 10.46 -1.17
CA LEU A 198 9.04 11.14 -0.68
C LEU A 198 8.59 12.19 0.32
N SER A 199 9.07 12.11 1.56
CA SER A 199 8.66 13.06 2.62
C SER A 199 9.80 13.43 3.56
N GLY A 200 9.76 14.65 4.09
CA GLY A 200 10.75 15.20 5.02
C GLY A 200 10.49 16.69 5.23
N HIS A 201 11.50 17.44 5.70
CA HIS A 201 11.31 18.87 5.93
C HIS A 201 10.82 19.61 4.68
N HIS A 202 9.67 20.27 4.83
CA HIS A 202 8.92 20.96 3.78
C HIS A 202 8.50 20.12 2.56
N LEU A 203 8.48 18.79 2.65
CA LEU A 203 8.08 17.94 1.54
C LEU A 203 7.18 16.78 2.00
N CYS A 204 6.05 16.64 1.34
CA CYS A 204 5.31 15.39 1.21
C CYS A 204 4.90 15.26 -0.24
N LEU A 205 5.39 14.24 -0.93
CA LEU A 205 4.99 13.92 -2.28
C LEU A 205 4.51 12.48 -2.27
N HIS A 206 3.19 12.26 -2.39
CA HIS A 206 2.64 10.93 -2.59
C HIS A 206 2.11 10.78 -4.01
N VAL A 207 2.67 9.84 -4.77
CA VAL A 207 2.33 9.60 -6.17
C VAL A 207 1.76 8.19 -6.31
N THR A 208 0.52 8.09 -6.76
CA THR A 208 -0.16 6.81 -7.01
C THR A 208 -0.41 6.64 -8.50
N PHE A 209 -0.07 5.48 -9.05
CA PHE A 209 -0.36 5.07 -10.42
C PHE A 209 -1.44 3.99 -10.46
N ILE A 210 -2.36 4.06 -11.42
CA ILE A 210 -3.36 3.03 -11.72
C ILE A 210 -3.48 2.91 -13.24
N GLY A 211 -2.77 1.95 -13.85
CA GLY A 211 -2.69 1.88 -15.32
C GLY A 211 -2.08 3.17 -15.88
N GLU A 212 -2.69 3.79 -16.89
CA GLU A 212 -2.26 5.10 -17.43
C GLU A 212 -2.94 6.29 -16.73
N GLN A 213 -3.41 6.10 -15.50
CA GLN A 213 -3.91 7.14 -14.60
C GLN A 213 -2.92 7.38 -13.46
N MET A 214 -2.85 8.61 -12.95
CA MET A 214 -2.10 8.89 -11.72
C MET A 214 -2.77 9.98 -10.88
N THR A 215 -2.47 9.97 -9.59
CA THR A 215 -2.82 11.04 -8.65
C THR A 215 -1.60 11.46 -7.86
N ILE A 216 -1.52 12.75 -7.53
CA ILE A 216 -0.56 13.28 -6.57
C ILE A 216 -1.37 13.93 -5.44
N GLY A 217 -1.27 13.39 -4.24
CA GLY A 217 -2.14 13.78 -3.11
C GLY A 217 -2.02 12.80 -1.95
N PRO A 218 -1.73 13.25 -0.71
CA PRO A 218 -1.38 14.61 -0.36
C PRO A 218 -0.08 15.05 -1.05
N ALA A 219 -0.02 16.34 -1.36
CA ALA A 219 1.20 17.02 -1.76
C ALA A 219 1.42 18.22 -0.84
N PHE A 220 2.51 18.24 -0.11
CA PHE A 220 2.97 19.35 0.69
C PHE A 220 4.32 19.81 0.15
N ILE A 221 4.44 21.09 -0.17
CA ILE A 221 5.69 21.70 -0.62
C ILE A 221 5.82 23.02 0.12
N GLY A 222 6.92 23.20 0.84
CA GLY A 222 7.23 24.46 1.52
C GLY A 222 8.69 24.86 1.33
N CYS A 223 9.05 25.98 1.95
CA CYS A 223 10.43 26.40 2.08
C CYS A 223 10.60 27.42 3.21
N GLU A 224 11.79 27.41 3.81
CA GLU A 224 12.33 28.44 4.69
C GLU A 224 13.85 28.49 4.43
N PRO A 225 14.47 29.58 3.95
CA PRO A 225 13.85 30.79 3.39
C PRO A 225 13.13 30.54 2.05
N ASP A 226 12.63 31.59 1.38
CA ASP A 226 11.95 31.51 0.08
C ASP A 226 12.89 31.42 -1.14
N HIS A 227 14.19 31.68 -0.95
CA HIS A 227 15.19 31.68 -2.01
C HIS A 227 16.62 31.44 -1.50
N ILE A 228 17.52 31.11 -2.43
CA ILE A 228 18.96 30.97 -2.20
C ILE A 228 19.68 32.18 -2.81
N ASP A 229 20.40 32.95 -1.99
CA ASP A 229 21.04 34.20 -2.39
C ASP A 229 22.59 34.13 -2.50
N GLU A 230 23.19 33.00 -2.11
CA GLU A 230 24.62 32.72 -2.20
C GLU A 230 24.95 31.24 -2.47
N GLY A 231 26.23 30.93 -2.72
CA GLY A 231 26.69 29.57 -2.99
C GLY A 231 26.40 29.08 -4.42
N LEU A 232 26.48 27.75 -4.62
CA LEU A 232 26.36 27.10 -5.93
C LEU A 232 24.96 27.20 -6.53
N ASP A 233 23.93 27.19 -5.68
CA ASP A 233 22.52 27.21 -6.09
C ASP A 233 21.88 28.61 -5.99
N LYS A 234 22.71 29.66 -5.98
CA LYS A 234 22.24 31.04 -5.98
C LYS A 234 21.24 31.29 -7.12
N GLY A 235 20.09 31.85 -6.78
CA GLY A 235 19.01 32.18 -7.70
C GLY A 235 17.90 31.12 -7.79
N VAL A 236 18.01 30.00 -7.05
CA VAL A 236 16.86 29.12 -6.81
C VAL A 236 15.83 29.86 -5.95
N GLU A 237 14.59 29.92 -6.42
CA GLU A 237 13.46 30.56 -5.75
C GLU A 237 12.20 29.73 -6.03
N LEU A 238 11.35 29.57 -5.02
CA LEU A 238 10.10 28.81 -5.11
C LEU A 238 8.87 29.71 -4.95
N PHE A 239 7.70 29.18 -5.30
CA PHE A 239 6.39 29.77 -5.02
C PHE A 239 6.06 31.13 -5.64
N ARG A 240 6.85 31.65 -6.58
CA ARG A 240 6.55 32.92 -7.28
C ARG A 240 5.12 33.00 -7.82
N SER A 241 4.67 31.96 -8.53
CA SER A 241 3.33 31.97 -9.15
C SER A 241 2.24 31.65 -8.13
N GLU A 242 2.55 30.75 -7.21
CA GLU A 242 1.70 30.32 -6.11
C GLU A 242 1.40 31.46 -5.14
N ILE A 243 2.27 32.46 -5.04
CA ILE A 243 2.04 33.71 -4.30
C ILE A 243 1.34 34.75 -5.18
N ALA A 244 1.85 34.97 -6.40
CA ALA A 244 1.35 36.04 -7.26
C ALA A 244 -0.12 35.84 -7.68
N LEU A 245 -0.53 34.62 -8.03
CA LEU A 245 -1.87 34.35 -8.55
C LEU A 245 -2.98 34.53 -7.50
N PRO A 246 -2.87 33.99 -6.26
CA PRO A 246 -3.86 34.28 -5.21
C PRO A 246 -3.94 35.76 -4.88
N MET A 247 -2.80 36.47 -4.87
CA MET A 247 -2.78 37.90 -4.63
C MET A 247 -3.52 38.67 -5.73
N GLN A 248 -3.26 38.35 -7.00
CA GLN A 248 -3.98 38.93 -8.14
C GLN A 248 -5.49 38.66 -8.06
N LEU A 249 -5.88 37.41 -7.75
CA LEU A 249 -7.29 37.06 -7.54
C LEU A 249 -7.91 37.92 -6.44
N MET A 250 -7.30 37.97 -5.27
CA MET A 250 -7.81 38.71 -4.12
C MET A 250 -7.91 40.22 -4.40
N GLN A 251 -6.91 40.79 -5.07
CA GLN A 251 -6.90 42.21 -5.43
C GLN A 251 -7.98 42.55 -6.47
N SER A 252 -8.27 41.63 -7.39
CA SER A 252 -9.31 41.78 -8.43
C SER A 252 -10.75 41.74 -7.91
N LEU A 253 -10.97 41.27 -6.68
CA LEU A 253 -12.31 41.19 -6.09
C LEU A 253 -12.91 42.58 -5.81
N THR A 254 -14.21 42.73 -6.06
CA THR A 254 -14.99 43.90 -5.62
C THR A 254 -15.07 43.98 -4.09
N PRO A 255 -15.39 45.16 -3.50
CA PRO A 255 -15.57 45.28 -2.06
C PRO A 255 -16.57 44.26 -1.47
N GLU A 256 -17.67 44.01 -2.18
CA GLU A 256 -18.71 43.06 -1.80
C GLU A 256 -18.21 41.62 -1.83
N GLN A 257 -17.44 41.25 -2.86
CA GLN A 257 -16.81 39.94 -2.96
C GLN A 257 -15.75 39.73 -1.89
N LYS A 258 -14.91 40.75 -1.62
CA LYS A 258 -13.90 40.73 -0.55
C LYS A 258 -14.55 40.48 0.81
N LYS A 259 -15.69 41.11 1.10
CA LYS A 259 -16.44 40.88 2.35
C LYS A 259 -16.89 39.42 2.52
N LYS A 260 -17.13 38.70 1.42
CA LYS A 260 -17.47 37.27 1.46
C LYS A 260 -16.24 36.37 1.55
N ALA A 261 -15.15 36.73 0.87
CA ALA A 261 -13.92 35.94 0.84
C ALA A 261 -13.12 36.02 2.16
N ILE A 262 -13.04 37.20 2.77
CA ILE A 262 -12.22 37.45 3.95
C ILE A 262 -12.90 36.86 5.19
N LYS A 263 -12.28 35.83 5.76
CA LYS A 263 -12.64 35.29 7.07
C LYS A 263 -12.12 36.18 8.19
N SER A 264 -10.88 36.65 8.07
CA SER A 264 -10.27 37.61 8.99
C SER A 264 -9.24 38.49 8.30
N SER A 265 -9.19 39.77 8.66
CA SER A 265 -8.16 40.70 8.15
C SER A 265 -6.83 40.60 8.90
N LYS A 266 -6.76 39.83 9.99
CA LYS A 266 -5.57 39.67 10.81
C LYS A 266 -4.98 38.27 10.60
N ILE A 267 -3.71 38.21 10.19
CA ILE A 267 -3.00 36.93 9.99
C ILE A 267 -2.71 36.20 11.32
N HIS A 268 -2.63 36.98 12.40
CA HIS A 268 -2.50 36.53 13.79
C HIS A 268 -3.82 36.74 14.52
N GLU A 269 -4.61 35.66 14.67
CA GLU A 269 -5.74 35.65 15.60
C GLU A 269 -5.66 34.42 16.52
N PRO A 270 -5.78 34.61 17.85
CA PRO A 270 -5.66 33.53 18.85
C PRO A 270 -6.73 32.42 18.74
N GLU A 271 -7.83 32.68 18.04
CA GLU A 271 -9.01 31.80 17.99
C GLU A 271 -9.15 31.02 16.68
N ASN A 272 -8.08 30.96 15.86
CA ASN A 272 -8.12 30.21 14.61
C ASN A 272 -8.29 28.71 14.87
N VAL A 273 -9.52 28.21 14.68
CA VAL A 273 -9.85 26.78 14.72
C VAL A 273 -8.92 26.03 13.76
N GLY A 274 -8.11 25.14 14.31
CA GLY A 274 -7.14 24.34 13.54
C GLY A 274 -5.69 24.78 13.67
N TRP A 275 -5.40 25.88 14.37
CA TRP A 275 -4.03 26.32 14.57
C TRP A 275 -3.18 25.30 15.35
N ASN A 276 -1.98 25.00 14.86
CA ASN A 276 -0.96 24.27 15.61
C ASN A 276 0.46 24.75 15.26
N ILE A 277 1.45 24.34 16.07
CA ILE A 277 2.83 24.82 15.96
C ILE A 277 3.57 24.40 14.67
N VAL A 278 3.10 23.36 13.97
CA VAL A 278 3.72 22.84 12.73
C VAL A 278 2.97 23.33 11.48
N ASP A 279 1.64 23.27 11.50
CA ASP A 279 0.81 23.59 10.32
C ASP A 279 0.32 25.05 10.32
N GLN A 280 0.45 25.77 11.44
CA GLN A 280 -0.18 27.08 11.69
C GLN A 280 -1.63 27.10 11.19
N ARG A 281 -2.00 27.85 10.16
CA ARG A 281 -3.40 27.96 9.72
C ARG A 281 -3.85 26.83 8.79
N HIS A 282 -2.95 25.96 8.33
CA HIS A 282 -3.29 24.84 7.46
C HIS A 282 -4.26 23.86 8.14
N LEU A 283 -5.27 23.45 7.38
CA LEU A 283 -6.25 22.46 7.83
C LEU A 283 -5.98 21.08 7.25
N GLY A 284 -5.31 21.01 6.10
CA GLY A 284 -4.95 19.78 5.41
C GLY A 284 -3.58 19.20 5.80
N GLY A 285 -2.90 19.72 6.81
CA GLY A 285 -1.54 19.33 7.20
C GLY A 285 -1.36 17.88 7.68
N THR A 286 -0.21 17.61 8.33
CA THR A 286 0.15 16.27 8.79
C THR A 286 -0.92 15.69 9.73
N GLY A 287 -1.31 14.42 9.52
CA GLY A 287 -2.28 13.72 10.37
C GLY A 287 -3.74 14.18 10.23
N GLN A 288 -4.07 15.03 9.25
CA GLN A 288 -5.42 15.59 9.02
C GLN A 288 -6.26 14.82 7.99
N ASP A 289 -5.92 13.56 7.68
CA ASP A 289 -6.52 12.80 6.56
C ASP A 289 -8.05 12.68 6.58
N ASN A 290 -8.65 12.70 7.77
CA ASN A 290 -10.09 12.53 7.96
C ASN A 290 -10.75 13.82 8.50
N ARG A 291 -10.10 14.97 8.33
CA ARG A 291 -10.61 16.23 8.88
C ARG A 291 -11.90 16.64 8.17
N VAL A 292 -12.88 17.10 8.95
CA VAL A 292 -14.07 17.79 8.43
C VAL A 292 -13.73 19.27 8.30
N ILE A 293 -13.77 19.80 7.09
CA ILE A 293 -13.45 21.20 6.76
C ILE A 293 -14.63 21.80 6.01
N PRO A 294 -15.50 22.59 6.67
CA PRO A 294 -16.62 23.23 6.02
C PRO A 294 -16.21 24.12 4.85
N TYR A 295 -17.04 24.18 3.82
CA TYR A 295 -16.91 25.18 2.76
C TYR A 295 -17.18 26.57 3.33
N GLU A 296 -16.23 27.49 3.15
CA GLU A 296 -16.27 28.84 3.71
C GLU A 296 -15.79 29.86 2.67
N GLY A 297 -16.24 31.10 2.78
CA GLY A 297 -15.81 32.19 1.91
C GLY A 297 -16.73 32.40 0.71
N ILE A 298 -16.20 33.01 -0.36
CA ILE A 298 -16.97 33.30 -1.57
C ILE A 298 -16.98 32.09 -2.51
N VAL A 299 -18.15 31.73 -3.02
CA VAL A 299 -18.30 30.66 -4.02
C VAL A 299 -18.00 31.18 -5.44
N ALA A 300 -17.39 30.36 -6.29
CA ALA A 300 -16.92 30.78 -7.61
C ALA A 300 -18.06 31.23 -8.56
N SER A 301 -19.30 30.78 -8.33
CA SER A 301 -20.48 31.26 -9.09
C SER A 301 -20.83 32.73 -8.83
N GLU A 302 -20.24 33.35 -7.81
CA GLU A 302 -20.35 34.78 -7.50
C GLU A 302 -19.17 35.62 -8.03
N LEU A 303 -18.22 34.98 -8.73
CA LEU A 303 -17.07 35.64 -9.34
C LEU A 303 -17.37 36.03 -10.79
N THR A 304 -16.67 37.03 -11.32
CA THR A 304 -16.68 37.30 -12.77
C THR A 304 -15.94 36.20 -13.52
N SER A 305 -16.16 36.09 -14.84
CA SER A 305 -15.48 35.09 -15.65
C SER A 305 -13.95 35.21 -15.56
N GLU A 306 -13.40 36.43 -15.51
CA GLU A 306 -11.96 36.66 -15.36
C GLU A 306 -11.45 36.21 -13.98
N GLN A 307 -12.22 36.45 -12.91
CA GLN A 307 -11.90 36.01 -11.55
C GLN A 307 -11.97 34.49 -11.41
N VAL A 308 -12.91 33.83 -12.09
CA VAL A 308 -12.98 32.37 -12.16
C VAL A 308 -11.74 31.80 -12.84
N GLU A 309 -11.27 32.40 -13.94
CA GLU A 309 -10.04 31.96 -14.60
C GLU A 309 -8.80 32.17 -13.72
N LEU A 310 -8.73 33.25 -12.94
CA LEU A 310 -7.68 33.44 -11.93
C LEU A 310 -7.76 32.36 -10.84
N LEU A 311 -8.96 32.04 -10.34
CA LEU A 311 -9.16 30.96 -9.35
C LEU A 311 -8.69 29.61 -9.88
N VAL A 312 -9.05 29.26 -11.11
CA VAL A 312 -8.59 28.02 -11.74
C VAL A 312 -7.07 28.04 -11.96
N SER A 313 -6.50 29.21 -12.29
CA SER A 313 -5.04 29.37 -12.42
C SER A 313 -4.31 29.15 -11.09
N VAL A 314 -4.90 29.56 -9.96
CA VAL A 314 -4.37 29.22 -8.63
C VAL A 314 -4.35 27.70 -8.45
N VAL A 315 -5.47 27.01 -8.68
CA VAL A 315 -5.51 25.54 -8.55
C VAL A 315 -4.53 24.85 -9.52
N ALA A 316 -4.33 25.42 -10.71
CA ALA A 316 -3.42 24.89 -11.72
C ALA A 316 -1.95 24.93 -11.29
N VAL A 317 -1.49 25.97 -10.59
CA VAL A 317 -0.09 26.04 -10.14
C VAL A 317 0.23 25.14 -8.95
N PHE A 318 -0.78 24.76 -8.16
CA PHE A 318 -0.64 23.76 -7.10
C PHE A 318 -0.53 22.34 -7.67
N SER A 319 -1.25 22.08 -8.77
CA SER A 319 -1.32 20.77 -9.42
C SER A 319 -0.28 20.59 -10.53
N ASP A 320 0.58 21.59 -10.80
CA ASP A 320 1.60 21.55 -11.87
C ASP A 320 2.67 20.46 -11.66
N LEU A 321 2.65 19.77 -10.52
CA LEU A 321 3.38 18.53 -10.27
C LEU A 321 3.00 17.43 -11.27
N LEU A 322 1.73 17.40 -11.67
CA LEU A 322 1.18 16.41 -12.59
C LEU A 322 1.71 16.63 -14.02
N PRO A 323 2.06 15.56 -14.75
CA PRO A 323 2.27 15.61 -16.19
C PRO A 323 1.03 16.15 -16.93
N ALA A 324 1.21 16.59 -18.19
CA ALA A 324 0.17 17.32 -18.93
C ALA A 324 -1.20 16.61 -18.98
N GLY A 325 -1.23 15.31 -19.30
CA GLY A 325 -2.49 14.55 -19.39
C GLY A 325 -3.26 14.47 -18.06
N PRO A 326 -2.64 13.99 -16.96
CA PRO A 326 -3.26 14.02 -15.63
C PRO A 326 -3.61 15.43 -15.13
N HIS A 327 -2.76 16.44 -15.41
CA HIS A 327 -3.02 17.84 -15.05
C HIS A 327 -4.26 18.40 -15.74
N ASP A 328 -4.36 18.22 -17.06
CA ASP A 328 -5.53 18.67 -17.83
C ASP A 328 -6.81 17.97 -17.38
N HIS A 329 -6.74 16.67 -17.06
CA HIS A 329 -7.88 15.95 -16.49
C HIS A 329 -8.28 16.53 -15.13
N TYR A 330 -7.32 16.76 -14.23
CA TYR A 330 -7.59 17.35 -12.92
C TYR A 330 -8.26 18.72 -13.04
N LEU A 331 -7.78 19.59 -13.93
CA LEU A 331 -8.39 20.90 -14.17
C LEU A 331 -9.80 20.82 -14.76
N ARG A 332 -10.09 19.85 -15.65
CA ARG A 332 -11.46 19.59 -16.11
C ARG A 332 -12.38 19.17 -14.95
N LEU A 333 -11.88 18.32 -14.06
CA LEU A 333 -12.62 17.87 -12.88
C LEU A 333 -12.93 19.04 -11.93
N VAL A 334 -11.95 19.92 -11.67
CA VAL A 334 -12.14 21.15 -10.90
C VAL A 334 -13.18 22.06 -11.56
N ARG A 335 -13.07 22.30 -12.87
CA ARG A 335 -14.02 23.13 -13.63
C ARG A 335 -15.46 22.62 -13.56
N LYS A 336 -15.66 21.30 -13.54
CA LYS A 336 -16.98 20.67 -13.38
C LYS A 336 -17.65 21.00 -12.04
N HIS A 337 -16.87 21.31 -11.01
CA HIS A 337 -17.35 21.57 -9.65
C HIS A 337 -17.20 23.04 -9.21
N LEU A 338 -17.07 23.98 -10.16
CA LEU A 338 -16.94 25.41 -9.84
C LEU A 338 -18.12 25.98 -9.04
N SER A 339 -19.34 25.48 -9.27
CA SER A 339 -20.52 25.89 -8.51
C SER A 339 -20.43 25.59 -7.01
N GLU A 340 -19.53 24.69 -6.61
CA GLU A 340 -19.24 24.30 -5.23
C GLU A 340 -17.77 24.53 -4.88
N THR A 341 -17.11 25.48 -5.54
CA THR A 341 -15.72 25.85 -5.26
C THR A 341 -15.68 27.18 -4.53
N TYR A 342 -15.02 27.21 -3.37
CA TYR A 342 -15.01 28.34 -2.46
C TYR A 342 -13.59 28.89 -2.27
N LEU A 343 -13.48 30.22 -2.21
CA LEU A 343 -12.27 30.96 -1.87
C LEU A 343 -12.41 31.56 -0.46
N THR A 344 -11.52 31.16 0.44
CA THR A 344 -11.36 31.74 1.78
C THR A 344 -10.03 32.48 1.89
N TRP A 345 -10.04 33.65 2.53
CA TRP A 345 -8.86 34.49 2.73
C TRP A 345 -8.71 34.94 4.19
N THR A 346 -7.47 34.94 4.68
CA THR A 346 -7.09 35.54 5.96
C THR A 346 -5.81 36.36 5.83
N GLY A 347 -5.77 37.56 6.41
CA GLY A 347 -4.59 38.42 6.43
C GLY A 347 -4.62 39.56 5.42
N GLY A 348 -3.44 40.11 5.11
CA GLY A 348 -3.29 41.27 4.24
C GLY A 348 -3.43 40.91 2.76
N PHE A 349 -3.46 41.91 1.88
CA PHE A 349 -3.55 41.74 0.42
C PHE A 349 -2.90 42.88 -0.36
N ARG A 350 -2.02 43.65 0.29
CA ARG A 350 -1.05 44.52 -0.37
C ARG A 350 0.13 43.67 -0.84
N ASP A 351 0.95 44.24 -1.71
CA ASP A 351 2.13 43.56 -2.21
C ASP A 351 3.01 43.08 -1.04
N ARG A 352 3.30 41.78 -1.01
CA ARG A 352 4.10 41.09 0.03
C ARG A 352 3.52 41.06 1.45
N ASP A 353 2.25 41.43 1.65
CA ASP A 353 1.56 41.16 2.92
C ASP A 353 1.52 39.64 3.17
N PRO A 354 1.70 39.16 4.42
CA PRO A 354 1.45 37.77 4.75
C PRO A 354 -0.05 37.47 4.75
N TYR A 355 -0.40 36.31 4.20
CA TYR A 355 -1.77 35.84 4.10
C TYR A 355 -1.85 34.31 4.15
N TYR A 356 -3.06 33.83 4.46
CA TYR A 356 -3.52 32.47 4.25
C TYR A 356 -4.64 32.48 3.23
N VAL A 357 -4.57 31.58 2.25
CA VAL A 357 -5.63 31.37 1.25
C VAL A 357 -5.99 29.90 1.19
N ARG A 358 -7.29 29.61 1.09
CA ARG A 358 -7.82 28.27 0.83
C ARG A 358 -8.77 28.32 -0.36
N ILE A 359 -8.55 27.43 -1.34
CA ILE A 359 -9.56 27.11 -2.34
C ILE A 359 -10.00 25.67 -2.11
N GLN A 360 -11.30 25.47 -1.91
CA GLN A 360 -11.86 24.19 -1.56
C GLN A 360 -13.10 23.87 -2.39
N SER A 361 -13.21 22.62 -2.83
CA SER A 361 -14.34 22.06 -3.58
C SER A 361 -14.50 20.58 -3.22
N PRO A 362 -15.51 19.87 -3.77
CA PRO A 362 -15.63 18.42 -3.61
C PRO A 362 -14.40 17.62 -4.08
N VAL A 363 -13.57 18.17 -4.98
CA VAL A 363 -12.47 17.45 -5.66
C VAL A 363 -11.09 18.07 -5.46
N ALA A 364 -11.00 19.21 -4.78
CA ALA A 364 -9.76 19.95 -4.57
C ALA A 364 -9.78 20.65 -3.22
N LEU A 365 -8.68 20.54 -2.47
CA LEU A 365 -8.37 21.42 -1.36
C LEU A 365 -6.93 21.90 -1.55
N VAL A 366 -6.77 23.18 -1.80
CA VAL A 366 -5.46 23.83 -1.89
C VAL A 366 -5.36 24.94 -0.86
N GLU A 367 -4.25 24.99 -0.14
CA GLU A 367 -3.99 26.02 0.86
C GLU A 367 -2.56 26.55 0.72
N LEU A 368 -2.41 27.86 0.85
CA LEU A 368 -1.10 28.49 1.05
C LEU A 368 -1.14 29.33 2.30
N ASP A 369 -0.10 29.21 3.12
CA ASP A 369 0.07 29.95 4.36
C ASP A 369 1.48 30.52 4.47
N HIS A 370 1.57 31.79 4.82
CA HIS A 370 2.82 32.40 5.28
C HIS A 370 3.00 32.09 6.76
N HIS A 371 4.11 31.45 7.10
CA HIS A 371 4.41 30.99 8.46
C HIS A 371 5.35 31.97 9.16
N SER A 372 5.25 31.99 10.50
CA SER A 372 6.35 32.51 11.32
C SER A 372 7.59 31.60 11.19
N GLY A 373 8.76 32.13 11.54
CA GLY A 373 9.99 31.38 11.47
C GLY A 373 10.02 30.20 12.45
N ILE A 374 10.64 29.10 12.01
CA ILE A 374 10.97 27.95 12.88
C ILE A 374 12.49 27.85 13.02
N TYR A 375 13.20 27.88 11.88
CA TYR A 375 14.66 28.01 11.85
C TYR A 375 15.10 29.47 11.74
N LEU A 376 14.25 30.33 11.17
CA LEU A 376 14.35 31.77 11.31
C LEU A 376 13.68 32.24 12.62
N THR A 377 14.13 33.38 13.14
CA THR A 377 13.73 33.91 14.46
C THR A 377 12.52 34.85 14.41
N ASN A 378 11.92 35.10 13.23
CA ASN A 378 10.75 35.96 13.12
C ASN A 378 9.51 35.32 13.78
N GLU A 379 8.99 35.96 14.82
CA GLU A 379 7.78 35.49 15.51
C GLU A 379 6.49 35.70 14.68
N SER A 380 6.53 36.59 13.69
CA SER A 380 5.39 36.89 12.82
C SER A 380 5.52 36.27 11.43
N PRO A 381 4.39 35.83 10.83
CA PRO A 381 4.31 35.44 9.43
C PRO A 381 4.99 36.41 8.49
N GLY A 382 5.77 35.87 7.56
CA GLY A 382 6.47 36.66 6.55
C GLY A 382 6.61 35.91 5.23
N PRO A 383 7.07 36.60 4.16
CA PRO A 383 7.20 36.03 2.83
C PRO A 383 8.30 34.97 2.71
N TYR A 384 9.08 34.71 3.76
CA TYR A 384 10.26 33.84 3.75
C TYR A 384 9.98 32.40 4.23
N HIS A 385 8.84 32.14 4.86
CA HIS A 385 8.45 30.78 5.26
C HIS A 385 7.07 30.48 4.69
N ILE A 386 7.04 29.66 3.65
CA ILE A 386 5.83 29.41 2.87
C ILE A 386 5.51 27.93 2.93
N HIS A 387 4.28 27.60 3.28
CA HIS A 387 3.74 26.26 3.16
C HIS A 387 2.64 26.27 2.10
N ASN A 388 2.69 25.28 1.22
CA ASN A 388 1.71 25.05 0.17
C ASN A 388 1.28 23.59 0.23
N ILE A 389 -0.03 23.35 0.27
CA ILE A 389 -0.59 22.00 0.27
C ILE A 389 -1.69 21.82 -0.76
N MET A 390 -1.74 20.60 -1.32
CA MET A 390 -2.82 20.09 -2.13
C MET A 390 -3.29 18.74 -1.58
N ARG A 391 -4.60 18.61 -1.42
CA ARG A 391 -5.30 17.40 -1.01
C ARG A 391 -6.40 17.06 -2.02
N LEU A 392 -6.76 15.78 -2.06
CA LEU A 392 -7.85 15.23 -2.87
C LEU A 392 -8.99 14.79 -1.93
N PRO A 393 -10.01 15.67 -1.70
CA PRO A 393 -11.09 15.40 -0.76
C PRO A 393 -11.96 14.19 -1.14
N ASN A 394 -12.89 13.84 -0.27
CA ASN A 394 -13.84 12.74 -0.48
C ASN A 394 -13.13 11.40 -0.77
N GLY A 395 -12.06 11.13 -0.03
CA GLY A 395 -11.39 9.83 0.04
C GLY A 395 -10.46 9.48 -1.13
N ASN A 396 -10.07 10.43 -1.96
CA ASN A 396 -9.15 10.16 -3.09
C ASN A 396 -7.69 10.56 -2.84
N ASP A 397 -7.34 11.14 -1.69
CA ASP A 397 -5.94 11.17 -1.27
C ASP A 397 -5.36 9.76 -1.32
N TYR A 398 -4.08 9.68 -1.67
CA TYR A 398 -3.33 8.45 -1.91
C TYR A 398 -3.91 7.59 -3.05
N GLY A 399 -4.81 8.14 -3.87
CA GLY A 399 -5.52 7.43 -4.94
C GLY A 399 -6.49 6.36 -4.42
N ARG A 400 -6.89 6.41 -3.14
CA ARG A 400 -7.64 5.31 -2.49
C ARG A 400 -8.98 5.03 -3.14
N GLU A 401 -9.71 6.08 -3.53
CA GLU A 401 -10.97 5.92 -4.24
C GLU A 401 -10.77 5.24 -5.62
N LEU A 402 -9.74 5.63 -6.37
CA LEU A 402 -9.39 4.96 -7.63
C LEU A 402 -8.92 3.52 -7.43
N ILE A 403 -8.12 3.23 -6.40
CA ILE A 403 -7.71 1.87 -6.05
C ILE A 403 -8.94 1.01 -5.68
N ARG A 404 -9.88 1.57 -4.90
CA ARG A 404 -11.14 0.91 -4.55
C ARG A 404 -11.92 0.55 -5.81
N GLN A 405 -12.09 1.49 -6.73
CA GLN A 405 -12.74 1.24 -8.03
C GLN A 405 -11.96 0.22 -8.86
N TRP A 406 -10.63 0.25 -8.88
CA TRP A 406 -9.81 -0.71 -9.63
C TRP A 406 -10.03 -2.12 -9.08
N LYS A 407 -9.98 -2.29 -7.75
CA LYS A 407 -10.29 -3.57 -7.09
C LYS A 407 -11.71 -4.02 -7.41
N GLN A 408 -12.69 -3.12 -7.37
CA GLN A 408 -14.07 -3.44 -7.74
C GLN A 408 -14.24 -3.75 -9.22
N SER A 409 -13.47 -3.14 -10.12
CA SER A 409 -13.49 -3.45 -11.55
C SER A 409 -12.82 -4.79 -11.85
N ARG A 410 -11.86 -5.21 -11.02
CA ARG A 410 -11.19 -6.51 -11.08
C ARG A 410 -12.08 -7.59 -10.47
N ALA A 411 -12.66 -7.33 -9.31
CA ALA A 411 -13.73 -8.14 -8.73
C ALA A 411 -14.93 -8.20 -9.68
N GLY A 412 -15.22 -7.10 -10.38
CA GLY A 412 -16.26 -6.93 -11.39
C GLY A 412 -15.95 -7.63 -12.71
N ARG A 413 -14.67 -7.74 -13.08
CA ARG A 413 -14.18 -8.63 -14.15
C ARG A 413 -14.14 -10.09 -13.70
N LEU A 414 -14.05 -10.36 -12.39
CA LEU A 414 -14.33 -11.64 -11.73
C LEU A 414 -15.84 -11.84 -11.44
N THR A 415 -16.69 -10.87 -11.77
CA THR A 415 -18.15 -11.03 -11.86
C THR A 415 -18.66 -10.92 -13.30
N GLY A 416 -17.78 -10.61 -14.25
CA GLY A 416 -18.00 -10.66 -15.70
C GLY A 416 -17.39 -11.91 -16.35
N GLN A 417 -16.43 -12.55 -15.67
CA GLN A 417 -16.24 -13.99 -15.73
C GLN A 417 -16.52 -14.55 -14.33
N PRO A 418 -17.44 -15.51 -14.17
CA PRO A 418 -17.77 -16.05 -12.86
C PRO A 418 -16.50 -16.56 -12.15
N MET A 419 -16.38 -16.28 -10.84
CA MET A 419 -15.44 -16.99 -9.97
C MET A 419 -15.52 -18.48 -10.30
N LYS A 420 -14.45 -19.02 -10.88
CA LYS A 420 -14.38 -20.45 -11.17
C LYS A 420 -14.13 -21.17 -9.85
N TYR A 421 -15.21 -21.59 -9.19
CA TYR A 421 -15.12 -22.46 -8.01
C TYR A 421 -14.55 -23.83 -8.38
N ILE A 422 -14.78 -24.27 -9.62
CA ILE A 422 -14.36 -25.55 -10.15
C ILE A 422 -13.19 -25.32 -11.11
N ARG A 423 -12.03 -25.90 -10.80
CA ARG A 423 -10.76 -25.67 -11.50
C ARG A 423 -10.12 -27.03 -11.84
N PRO A 424 -10.43 -27.61 -13.01
CA PRO A 424 -9.87 -28.89 -13.42
C PRO A 424 -8.37 -28.75 -13.72
N LEU A 425 -7.64 -29.84 -13.54
CA LEU A 425 -6.31 -29.95 -14.13
C LEU A 425 -6.43 -29.85 -15.64
N ASN A 426 -5.67 -28.93 -16.23
CA ASN A 426 -5.72 -28.67 -17.66
C ASN A 426 -4.30 -28.51 -18.20
N GLU A 427 -3.85 -29.46 -19.02
CA GLU A 427 -2.51 -29.44 -19.62
C GLU A 427 -2.27 -28.16 -20.44
N GLU A 428 -3.29 -27.58 -21.08
CA GLU A 428 -3.16 -26.35 -21.86
C GLU A 428 -2.96 -25.11 -20.98
N GLU A 429 -3.35 -25.17 -19.71
CA GLU A 429 -3.17 -24.09 -18.73
C GLU A 429 -1.87 -24.25 -17.91
N THR A 430 -1.09 -25.30 -18.17
CA THR A 430 0.20 -25.50 -17.51
C THR A 430 1.27 -24.55 -18.07
N ILE A 431 2.05 -23.97 -17.16
CA ILE A 431 3.24 -23.19 -17.47
C ILE A 431 4.49 -24.07 -17.39
N ASP A 432 5.44 -23.81 -18.28
CA ASP A 432 6.80 -24.33 -18.16
C ASP A 432 7.49 -23.62 -16.99
N THR A 433 8.00 -24.38 -16.03
CA THR A 433 8.63 -23.82 -14.82
C THR A 433 10.11 -23.50 -15.04
N GLY A 434 10.67 -23.87 -16.20
CA GLY A 434 12.09 -23.75 -16.51
C GLY A 434 12.93 -24.91 -15.97
N PHE A 435 12.33 -25.85 -15.23
CA PHE A 435 13.01 -27.04 -14.73
C PHE A 435 12.75 -28.27 -15.62
N PRO A 436 13.71 -29.22 -15.68
CA PRO A 436 13.61 -30.39 -16.55
C PRO A 436 12.30 -31.16 -16.41
N LYS A 437 11.50 -31.16 -17.49
CA LYS A 437 10.22 -31.89 -17.59
C LYS A 437 9.21 -31.54 -16.50
N TYR A 438 9.31 -30.36 -15.90
CA TYR A 438 8.40 -29.89 -14.87
C TYR A 438 7.47 -28.83 -15.46
N LYS A 439 6.17 -29.07 -15.34
CA LYS A 439 5.12 -28.09 -15.64
C LYS A 439 4.24 -27.90 -14.41
N ALA A 440 3.71 -26.69 -14.25
CA ALA A 440 2.80 -26.38 -13.14
C ALA A 440 1.57 -25.61 -13.63
N GLN A 441 0.43 -25.77 -12.98
CA GLN A 441 -0.77 -24.97 -13.15
C GLN A 441 -1.08 -24.30 -11.82
N ILE A 442 -1.20 -22.97 -11.79
CA ILE A 442 -1.63 -22.26 -10.59
C ILE A 442 -3.15 -22.42 -10.49
N LEU A 443 -3.59 -23.30 -9.60
CA LEU A 443 -4.99 -23.57 -9.39
C LEU A 443 -5.63 -22.53 -8.47
N SER A 444 -4.94 -21.99 -7.48
CA SER A 444 -5.46 -20.92 -6.62
C SER A 444 -4.37 -20.03 -6.03
N CYS A 445 -4.67 -18.75 -5.86
CA CYS A 445 -3.79 -17.77 -5.21
C CYS A 445 -4.64 -16.80 -4.36
N LEU A 446 -5.31 -17.34 -3.35
CA LEU A 446 -6.08 -16.55 -2.37
C LEU A 446 -5.16 -16.04 -1.25
N GLU A 447 -5.68 -15.22 -0.35
CA GLU A 447 -4.91 -14.62 0.73
C GLU A 447 -4.38 -15.66 1.73
N SER A 448 -5.10 -16.78 1.92
CA SER A 448 -4.72 -17.81 2.88
C SER A 448 -3.61 -18.74 2.38
N ALA A 449 -3.68 -19.18 1.12
CA ALA A 449 -2.77 -20.16 0.55
C ALA A 449 -2.67 -20.04 -0.97
N ILE A 450 -1.52 -20.47 -1.50
CA ILE A 450 -1.33 -20.75 -2.92
C ILE A 450 -1.51 -22.25 -3.14
N ILE A 451 -2.33 -22.63 -4.12
CA ILE A 451 -2.51 -24.03 -4.56
C ILE A 451 -1.99 -24.16 -5.99
N LEU A 452 -1.03 -25.06 -6.19
CA LEU A 452 -0.52 -25.43 -7.50
C LEU A 452 -0.79 -26.91 -7.77
N ALA A 453 -0.97 -27.26 -9.03
CA ALA A 453 -0.82 -28.62 -9.50
C ALA A 453 0.45 -28.72 -10.31
N SER A 454 1.30 -29.66 -9.92
CA SER A 454 2.62 -29.86 -10.48
C SER A 454 2.68 -31.21 -11.17
N ARG A 455 3.32 -31.23 -12.34
CA ARG A 455 3.52 -32.42 -13.15
C ARG A 455 4.98 -32.53 -13.54
N ILE A 456 5.66 -33.52 -12.99
CA ILE A 456 7.06 -33.82 -13.31
C ILE A 456 7.11 -35.13 -14.12
N GLY A 457 7.57 -35.02 -15.38
CA GLY A 457 7.77 -36.18 -16.24
C GLY A 457 8.90 -37.09 -15.76
N GLU A 458 8.94 -38.33 -16.25
CA GLU A 458 9.96 -39.32 -15.93
C GLU A 458 11.39 -38.75 -16.10
N GLY A 459 12.20 -38.84 -15.06
CA GLY A 459 13.56 -38.27 -14.99
C GLY A 459 13.60 -36.73 -14.94
N GLY A 460 12.47 -36.09 -14.66
CA GLY A 460 12.36 -34.64 -14.43
C GLY A 460 12.58 -34.27 -12.97
N CYS A 461 12.71 -32.96 -12.71
CA CYS A 461 12.88 -32.44 -11.35
C CYS A 461 12.20 -31.08 -11.14
N GLY A 462 11.85 -30.81 -9.89
CA GLY A 462 11.50 -29.49 -9.40
C GLY A 462 12.74 -28.61 -9.22
N PRO A 463 12.60 -27.48 -8.52
CA PRO A 463 13.75 -26.66 -8.16
C PRO A 463 14.82 -27.46 -7.42
N GLY A 464 16.08 -27.05 -7.57
CA GLY A 464 17.17 -27.52 -6.72
C GLY A 464 16.90 -27.25 -5.24
N LEU A 465 17.82 -27.65 -4.36
CA LEU A 465 17.62 -27.53 -2.92
C LEU A 465 17.25 -26.08 -2.54
N HIS A 466 16.14 -25.91 -1.84
CA HIS A 466 15.62 -24.61 -1.44
C HIS A 466 14.85 -24.70 -0.12
N TYR A 467 14.48 -23.54 0.43
CA TYR A 467 13.55 -23.45 1.56
C TYR A 467 12.51 -22.34 1.33
N HIS A 468 11.45 -22.39 2.12
CA HIS A 468 10.36 -21.41 2.13
C HIS A 468 10.26 -20.73 3.51
N HIS A 469 9.71 -19.51 3.57
CA HIS A 469 9.29 -18.87 4.82
C HIS A 469 7.84 -19.25 5.24
N SER A 470 7.18 -20.07 4.43
CA SER A 470 5.85 -20.62 4.66
C SER A 470 5.94 -22.13 4.78
N ASP A 471 4.96 -22.76 5.43
CA ASP A 471 4.80 -24.20 5.36
C ASP A 471 4.36 -24.60 3.96
N GLN A 472 4.78 -25.78 3.51
CA GLN A 472 4.38 -26.36 2.25
C GLN A 472 3.90 -27.80 2.44
N PHE A 473 2.90 -28.17 1.65
CA PHE A 473 2.36 -29.52 1.59
C PHE A 473 2.43 -30.02 0.17
N TYR A 474 2.93 -31.23 -0.02
CA TYR A 474 2.68 -31.99 -1.24
C TYR A 474 1.64 -33.05 -0.97
N PHE A 475 0.67 -33.19 -1.86
CA PHE A 475 -0.17 -34.38 -1.92
C PHE A 475 0.03 -35.03 -3.28
N LEU A 476 0.63 -36.23 -3.29
CA LEU A 476 0.91 -36.97 -4.51
C LEU A 476 -0.38 -37.65 -4.99
N ALA A 477 -0.99 -37.07 -6.03
CA ALA A 477 -2.26 -37.53 -6.57
C ALA A 477 -2.09 -38.68 -7.58
N HIS A 478 -0.98 -38.71 -8.33
CA HIS A 478 -0.69 -39.77 -9.30
C HIS A 478 0.81 -40.05 -9.39
N GLY A 479 1.18 -41.32 -9.58
CA GLY A 479 2.54 -41.74 -9.87
C GLY A 479 3.44 -41.89 -8.64
N SER A 480 4.71 -41.56 -8.81
CA SER A 480 5.75 -41.69 -7.77
C SER A 480 6.69 -40.50 -7.78
N MET A 481 7.19 -40.13 -6.62
CA MET A 481 8.10 -39.00 -6.44
C MET A 481 9.21 -39.39 -5.48
N THR A 482 10.43 -38.91 -5.74
CA THR A 482 11.47 -38.87 -4.71
C THR A 482 11.52 -37.43 -4.16
N VAL A 483 11.43 -37.29 -2.85
CA VAL A 483 11.54 -36.01 -2.15
C VAL A 483 12.70 -36.05 -1.17
N ARG A 484 13.50 -34.99 -1.13
CA ARG A 484 14.52 -34.79 -0.12
C ARG A 484 14.00 -33.80 0.92
N LEU A 485 14.05 -34.19 2.20
CA LEU A 485 13.74 -33.36 3.36
C LEU A 485 14.98 -33.24 4.23
N GLY A 486 15.61 -32.06 4.23
CA GLY A 486 16.93 -31.86 4.81
C GLY A 486 17.97 -32.74 4.12
N GLU A 487 18.54 -33.69 4.87
CA GLU A 487 19.52 -34.67 4.36
C GLU A 487 18.89 -36.00 3.94
N GLN A 488 17.61 -36.22 4.22
CA GLN A 488 16.96 -37.52 4.01
C GLN A 488 16.19 -37.54 2.68
N GLU A 489 16.40 -38.61 1.91
CA GLU A 489 15.64 -38.86 0.69
C GLU A 489 14.57 -39.93 0.94
N HIS A 490 13.41 -39.72 0.33
CA HIS A 490 12.25 -40.58 0.49
C HIS A 490 11.59 -40.81 -0.86
N ASP A 491 11.41 -42.07 -1.23
CA ASP A 491 10.54 -42.45 -2.33
C ASP A 491 9.10 -42.58 -1.82
N ILE A 492 8.19 -41.85 -2.45
CA ILE A 492 6.77 -41.80 -2.10
C ILE A 492 5.89 -42.20 -3.29
N SER A 493 4.71 -42.71 -2.97
CA SER A 493 3.70 -43.14 -3.93
C SER A 493 2.39 -42.40 -3.74
N GLU A 494 1.51 -42.51 -4.73
CA GLU A 494 0.14 -41.97 -4.73
C GLU A 494 -0.56 -42.10 -3.37
N GLY A 495 -1.27 -41.07 -2.95
CA GLY A 495 -1.95 -41.04 -1.64
C GLY A 495 -1.04 -40.66 -0.48
N SER A 496 0.18 -40.18 -0.74
CA SER A 496 1.08 -39.64 0.27
C SER A 496 0.94 -38.12 0.41
N VAL A 497 0.91 -37.64 1.65
CA VAL A 497 1.18 -36.23 1.99
C VAL A 497 2.63 -36.08 2.44
N VAL A 498 3.27 -34.99 2.02
CA VAL A 498 4.55 -34.52 2.53
C VAL A 498 4.28 -33.19 3.24
N PHE A 499 4.61 -33.08 4.52
CA PHE A 499 4.61 -31.80 5.23
C PHE A 499 6.03 -31.26 5.33
N ILE A 500 6.20 -30.03 4.87
CA ILE A 500 7.46 -29.32 4.78
C ILE A 500 7.31 -28.02 5.58
N PRO A 501 7.74 -27.99 6.85
CA PRO A 501 7.64 -26.78 7.67
C PRO A 501 8.51 -25.65 7.11
N ALA A 502 8.09 -24.40 7.34
CA ALA A 502 8.86 -23.22 7.00
C ALA A 502 10.32 -23.36 7.48
N GLY A 503 11.28 -23.08 6.59
CA GLY A 503 12.70 -23.16 6.90
C GLY A 503 13.37 -24.53 6.69
N LEU A 504 12.63 -25.57 6.31
CA LEU A 504 13.21 -26.89 6.01
C LEU A 504 13.74 -26.93 4.57
N PRO A 505 15.05 -27.21 4.34
CA PRO A 505 15.59 -27.50 3.01
C PRO A 505 14.88 -28.68 2.35
N HIS A 506 14.49 -28.53 1.10
CA HIS A 506 13.89 -29.62 0.34
C HIS A 506 14.05 -29.43 -1.17
N CYS A 507 13.86 -30.54 -1.89
CA CYS A 507 13.70 -30.59 -3.34
C CYS A 507 13.02 -31.91 -3.70
N ASN A 508 12.49 -32.01 -4.92
CA ASN A 508 11.79 -33.19 -5.40
C ASN A 508 12.09 -33.47 -6.88
N TRP A 509 12.01 -34.74 -7.24
CA TRP A 509 12.19 -35.21 -8.62
C TRP A 509 11.44 -36.52 -8.84
N ASN A 510 11.30 -36.91 -10.11
CA ASN A 510 10.59 -38.13 -10.48
C ASN A 510 11.58 -39.17 -11.06
N ASN A 511 11.91 -40.17 -10.26
CA ASN A 511 12.72 -41.33 -10.64
C ASN A 511 11.90 -42.53 -11.14
N GLY A 512 10.57 -42.50 -11.00
CA GLY A 512 9.70 -43.60 -11.37
C GLY A 512 9.18 -43.51 -12.81
N PRO A 513 8.50 -44.57 -13.27
CA PRO A 513 7.98 -44.61 -14.64
C PRO A 513 6.84 -43.62 -14.85
N GLY A 514 6.82 -42.95 -15.99
CA GLY A 514 5.74 -42.03 -16.36
C GLY A 514 5.80 -40.66 -15.66
N ALA A 515 4.76 -39.86 -15.82
CA ALA A 515 4.65 -38.55 -15.16
C ALA A 515 3.97 -38.69 -13.80
N GLU A 516 4.45 -37.97 -12.81
CA GLU A 516 3.76 -37.79 -11.54
C GLU A 516 2.88 -36.54 -11.58
N ILE A 517 1.84 -36.50 -10.75
CA ILE A 517 1.04 -35.31 -10.51
C ILE A 517 0.87 -35.14 -9.01
N HIS A 518 1.25 -33.98 -8.49
CA HIS A 518 1.02 -33.63 -7.09
C HIS A 518 0.40 -32.25 -6.95
N LEU A 519 -0.39 -32.09 -5.89
CA LEU A 519 -0.83 -30.78 -5.44
C LEU A 519 0.16 -30.19 -4.45
N GLU A 520 0.43 -28.91 -4.61
CA GLU A 520 1.22 -28.12 -3.68
C GLU A 520 0.33 -27.10 -2.99
N MET A 521 0.38 -27.05 -1.67
CA MET A 521 -0.19 -25.96 -0.88
C MET A 521 0.92 -25.24 -0.14
N ILE A 522 1.04 -23.93 -0.34
CA ILE A 522 1.97 -23.07 0.39
C ILE A 522 1.16 -22.15 1.31
N VAL A 523 1.40 -22.23 2.62
CA VAL A 523 0.58 -21.61 3.67
C VAL A 523 1.43 -21.02 4.83
N PRO A 524 1.19 -19.77 5.25
CA PRO A 524 0.32 -18.79 4.58
C PRO A 524 0.85 -18.46 3.18
N ALA A 525 -0.03 -17.98 2.30
CA ALA A 525 0.39 -17.48 0.99
C ALA A 525 1.52 -16.45 1.19
N PRO A 526 2.72 -16.67 0.62
CA PRO A 526 3.79 -15.70 0.75
C PRO A 526 3.37 -14.37 0.15
N HIS A 527 3.79 -13.28 0.80
CA HIS A 527 3.51 -11.92 0.34
C HIS A 527 3.95 -11.79 -1.12
N ARG A 528 3.12 -11.19 -1.99
CA ARG A 528 3.30 -11.17 -3.47
C ARG A 528 4.62 -10.54 -3.97
N LEU A 529 5.41 -9.93 -3.08
CA LEU A 529 6.69 -9.27 -3.33
C LEU A 529 7.89 -10.03 -2.75
N LYS A 530 7.65 -11.07 -1.94
CA LYS A 530 8.71 -11.92 -1.39
C LYS A 530 9.00 -13.06 -2.35
N GLN A 531 10.26 -13.46 -2.40
CA GLN A 531 10.69 -14.60 -3.17
C GLN A 531 9.97 -15.87 -2.66
N LEU A 532 9.42 -16.66 -3.58
CA LEU A 532 8.69 -17.88 -3.23
C LEU A 532 9.64 -18.92 -2.63
N ALA A 533 10.75 -19.21 -3.31
CA ALA A 533 11.75 -20.21 -2.94
C ALA A 533 13.15 -19.59 -2.80
N TYR A 534 13.85 -19.90 -1.71
CA TYR A 534 15.21 -19.45 -1.43
C TYR A 534 16.20 -20.58 -1.74
N MET A 535 16.90 -20.46 -2.86
CA MET A 535 17.83 -21.49 -3.36
C MET A 535 19.08 -21.57 -2.48
N ILE A 536 19.52 -22.80 -2.23
CA ILE A 536 20.71 -23.13 -1.42
C ILE A 536 21.44 -24.32 -2.05
N GLU A 537 22.71 -24.52 -1.69
CA GLU A 537 23.46 -25.69 -2.18
C GLU A 537 23.38 -26.86 -1.20
N LYS A 538 23.36 -26.57 0.11
CA LYS A 538 23.35 -27.56 1.18
C LYS A 538 22.37 -27.20 2.30
N PRO A 539 21.82 -28.17 3.04
CA PRO A 539 20.91 -27.90 4.16
C PRO A 539 21.50 -26.94 5.21
N GLU A 540 22.82 -26.96 5.40
CA GLU A 540 23.51 -26.06 6.33
C GLU A 540 23.44 -24.58 5.91
N ASP A 541 23.19 -24.27 4.63
CA ASP A 541 23.21 -22.91 4.11
C ASP A 541 21.97 -22.09 4.50
N VAL A 542 20.92 -22.72 5.07
CA VAL A 542 19.76 -21.98 5.59
C VAL A 542 20.21 -21.04 6.72
N PRO A 543 19.88 -19.74 6.69
CA PRO A 543 20.22 -18.83 7.78
C PRO A 543 19.69 -19.34 9.13
N LYS A 544 20.45 -19.13 10.20
CA LYS A 544 20.16 -19.73 11.51
C LYS A 544 18.80 -19.33 12.07
N GLU A 545 18.38 -18.12 11.80
CA GLU A 545 17.10 -17.52 12.17
C GLU A 545 15.91 -18.10 11.41
N TRP A 546 16.13 -18.70 10.23
CA TRP A 546 15.10 -19.32 9.40
C TRP A 546 15.14 -20.85 9.45
N ARG A 547 16.22 -21.44 9.95
CA ARG A 547 16.37 -22.89 10.02
C ARG A 547 15.42 -23.48 11.06
N THR A 548 14.53 -24.37 10.61
CA THR A 548 13.65 -25.12 11.50
C THR A 548 14.34 -26.33 12.12
N THR A 549 13.90 -26.73 13.32
CA THR A 549 14.28 -28.01 13.94
C THR A 549 13.34 -29.15 13.57
N SER A 550 12.18 -28.83 12.99
CA SER A 550 11.22 -29.84 12.53
C SER A 550 11.73 -30.51 11.26
N LYS A 551 11.67 -31.83 11.19
CA LYS A 551 12.17 -32.60 10.04
C LYS A 551 11.15 -32.74 8.92
N GLY A 552 9.96 -32.16 9.10
CA GLY A 552 8.79 -32.51 8.29
C GLY A 552 8.41 -33.98 8.49
N TYR A 553 7.46 -34.45 7.69
CA TYR A 553 7.08 -35.86 7.69
C TYR A 553 6.37 -36.24 6.40
N ILE A 554 6.29 -37.56 6.19
CA ILE A 554 5.52 -38.16 5.12
C ILE A 554 4.48 -39.07 5.77
N ARG A 555 3.22 -38.94 5.36
CA ARG A 555 2.13 -39.84 5.80
C ARG A 555 1.35 -40.31 4.59
N HIS A 556 0.92 -41.57 4.64
CA HIS A 556 0.10 -42.16 3.59
C HIS A 556 -1.33 -42.36 4.11
N VAL A 557 -2.32 -42.31 3.21
CA VAL A 557 -3.70 -42.62 3.55
C VAL A 557 -3.83 -44.07 4.05
N GLU A 558 -4.28 -44.25 5.28
CA GLU A 558 -4.54 -45.58 5.86
C GLU A 558 -6.05 -45.86 5.85
N ARG A 559 -6.60 -46.32 4.72
CA ARG A 559 -8.05 -46.53 4.53
C ARG A 559 -8.71 -47.42 5.60
N HIS A 560 -7.95 -48.34 6.20
CA HIS A 560 -8.44 -49.20 7.29
C HIS A 560 -8.66 -48.46 8.63
N ARG A 561 -8.28 -47.18 8.73
CA ARG A 561 -8.38 -46.33 9.93
C ARG A 561 -9.29 -45.13 9.74
N LEU A 562 -10.14 -45.14 8.71
CA LEU A 562 -11.08 -44.06 8.46
C LEU A 562 -12.06 -43.90 9.64
N LEU A 563 -12.25 -42.66 10.05
CA LEU A 563 -13.28 -42.25 11.00
C LEU A 563 -14.55 -41.91 10.23
N GLU A 564 -15.74 -42.22 10.76
CA GLU A 564 -17.03 -41.93 10.12
C GLU A 564 -17.82 -40.90 10.95
N PRO A 565 -17.50 -39.59 10.84
CA PRO A 565 -18.16 -38.55 11.62
C PRO A 565 -19.64 -38.34 11.25
N LEU A 566 -20.03 -38.62 10.00
CA LEU A 566 -21.42 -38.62 9.56
C LEU A 566 -21.69 -39.91 8.78
N PRO A 567 -22.92 -40.45 8.78
CA PRO A 567 -23.24 -41.68 8.04
C PRO A 567 -22.84 -41.58 6.55
N GLY A 568 -21.95 -42.46 6.12
CA GLY A 568 -21.42 -42.50 4.76
C GLY A 568 -20.39 -41.43 4.43
N PHE A 569 -19.97 -40.59 5.38
CA PHE A 569 -18.88 -39.62 5.22
C PHE A 569 -17.71 -40.02 6.10
N LYS A 570 -16.64 -40.53 5.49
CA LYS A 570 -15.47 -41.07 6.16
C LYS A 570 -14.27 -40.16 5.97
N ILE A 571 -13.41 -40.01 6.98
CA ILE A 571 -12.25 -39.13 6.93
C ILE A 571 -11.01 -39.76 7.57
N PHE A 572 -9.83 -39.34 7.11
CA PHE A 572 -8.54 -39.66 7.71
C PHE A 572 -7.66 -38.40 7.72
N PRO A 573 -7.36 -37.84 8.92
CA PRO A 573 -6.47 -36.68 9.04
C PRO A 573 -5.03 -37.06 8.65
N LEU A 574 -4.51 -36.40 7.61
CA LEU A 574 -3.15 -36.56 7.10
C LEU A 574 -2.20 -35.53 7.73
N ALA A 575 -2.68 -34.31 7.94
CA ALA A 575 -1.95 -33.26 8.66
C ALA A 575 -2.92 -32.45 9.51
N ASP A 576 -2.60 -32.25 10.78
CA ASP A 576 -3.35 -31.40 11.70
C ASP A 576 -2.43 -30.97 12.87
N PRO A 577 -2.91 -30.18 13.85
CA PRO A 577 -2.08 -29.74 14.97
C PRO A 577 -1.51 -30.87 15.84
N SER A 578 -2.09 -32.08 15.82
CA SER A 578 -1.52 -33.26 16.50
C SER A 578 -0.28 -33.81 15.79
N THR A 579 -0.10 -33.46 14.51
CA THR A 579 1.09 -33.76 13.71
C THR A 579 1.90 -32.51 13.41
N ASP A 580 1.94 -31.52 14.31
CA ASP A 580 2.77 -30.29 14.18
C ASP A 580 2.35 -29.37 13.00
N SER A 581 1.19 -29.63 12.38
CA SER A 581 0.64 -28.79 11.32
C SER A 581 -0.32 -27.75 11.90
N HIS A 582 0.20 -26.55 12.20
CA HIS A 582 -0.56 -25.49 12.89
C HIS A 582 -1.22 -24.46 11.96
N LEU A 583 -0.79 -24.43 10.69
CA LEU A 583 -1.25 -23.44 9.71
C LEU A 583 -2.18 -24.02 8.65
N ALA A 584 -2.30 -25.35 8.60
CA ALA A 584 -3.31 -26.00 7.79
C ALA A 584 -3.71 -27.37 8.33
N MET A 585 -4.87 -27.85 7.89
CA MET A 585 -5.30 -29.23 8.01
C MET A 585 -5.42 -29.85 6.62
N VAL A 586 -4.93 -31.09 6.50
CA VAL A 586 -5.07 -31.91 5.29
C VAL A 586 -5.81 -33.18 5.69
N ILE A 587 -6.98 -33.40 5.10
CA ILE A 587 -7.86 -34.52 5.43
C ILE A 587 -8.19 -35.28 4.17
N TYR A 588 -7.94 -36.58 4.15
CA TYR A 588 -8.50 -37.47 3.14
C TYR A 588 -9.94 -37.80 3.50
N ALA A 589 -10.86 -37.79 2.54
CA ALA A 589 -12.27 -38.07 2.74
C ALA A 589 -12.84 -39.04 1.70
N GLU A 590 -13.79 -39.87 2.15
CA GLU A 590 -14.62 -40.73 1.30
C GLU A 590 -16.10 -40.39 1.52
N VAL A 591 -16.84 -40.17 0.42
CA VAL A 591 -18.28 -39.86 0.45
C VAL A 591 -19.04 -41.00 -0.24
N ALA A 592 -19.83 -41.74 0.52
CA ALA A 592 -20.65 -42.83 0.00
C ALA A 592 -21.83 -42.30 -0.85
N ALA A 593 -22.35 -43.13 -1.74
CA ALA A 593 -23.50 -42.78 -2.56
C ALA A 593 -24.70 -42.34 -1.70
N ASN A 594 -25.29 -41.19 -2.04
CA ASN A 594 -26.38 -40.52 -1.30
C ASN A 594 -25.99 -40.05 0.11
N ALA A 595 -24.70 -40.02 0.46
CA ALA A 595 -24.20 -39.40 1.67
C ALA A 595 -23.61 -38.01 1.38
N GLY A 596 -23.28 -37.27 2.43
CA GLY A 596 -22.66 -35.97 2.32
C GLY A 596 -21.97 -35.53 3.60
N GLY A 597 -21.23 -34.44 3.51
CA GLY A 597 -20.69 -33.76 4.67
C GLY A 597 -21.76 -32.96 5.41
N PRO A 598 -21.35 -31.94 6.19
CA PRO A 598 -22.28 -31.03 6.84
C PRO A 598 -23.27 -30.40 5.87
N SER A 599 -24.43 -29.98 6.40
CA SER A 599 -25.41 -29.17 5.66
C SER A 599 -24.79 -27.82 5.24
N THR A 600 -25.52 -27.02 4.45
CA THR A 600 -25.01 -25.74 3.93
C THR A 600 -24.52 -24.85 5.07
N HIS A 601 -23.24 -24.46 5.01
CA HIS A 601 -22.56 -23.70 6.06
C HIS A 601 -21.56 -22.70 5.45
N ILE A 602 -20.98 -21.88 6.32
CA ILE A 602 -19.88 -20.95 6.04
C ILE A 602 -18.78 -21.11 7.09
N HIS A 603 -17.56 -20.71 6.74
CA HIS A 603 -16.45 -20.60 7.68
C HIS A 603 -15.58 -19.38 7.33
N GLU A 604 -14.77 -18.93 8.29
CA GLU A 604 -13.91 -17.72 8.17
C GLU A 604 -12.55 -17.98 7.50
N PHE A 605 -12.27 -19.22 7.11
CA PHE A 605 -11.06 -19.62 6.37
C PHE A 605 -11.40 -20.00 4.92
N ASP A 606 -10.40 -20.16 4.04
CA ASP A 606 -10.65 -20.78 2.74
C ASP A 606 -10.66 -22.30 2.87
N GLN A 607 -11.35 -23.02 2.00
CA GLN A 607 -11.33 -24.48 1.97
C GLN A 607 -11.17 -24.96 0.53
N TYR A 608 -10.44 -26.06 0.36
CA TYR A 608 -10.21 -26.66 -0.94
C TYR A 608 -10.54 -28.14 -0.92
N TYR A 609 -11.28 -28.63 -1.92
CA TYR A 609 -11.40 -30.06 -2.18
C TYR A 609 -10.69 -30.40 -3.49
N PHE A 610 -9.82 -31.39 -3.49
CA PHE A 610 -9.35 -31.99 -4.72
C PHE A 610 -10.00 -33.36 -4.88
N VAL A 611 -10.79 -33.54 -5.94
CA VAL A 611 -11.46 -34.81 -6.24
C VAL A 611 -10.44 -35.73 -6.90
N LEU A 612 -10.09 -36.83 -6.23
CA LEU A 612 -9.13 -37.82 -6.70
C LEU A 612 -9.79 -38.86 -7.62
N GLU A 613 -11.01 -39.28 -7.29
CA GLU A 613 -11.77 -40.26 -8.05
C GLU A 613 -13.27 -39.98 -7.89
N GLY A 614 -14.07 -40.38 -8.87
CA GLY A 614 -15.52 -40.26 -8.83
C GLY A 614 -16.04 -38.88 -9.26
N GLU A 615 -17.22 -38.53 -8.74
CA GLU A 615 -17.89 -37.26 -8.99
C GLU A 615 -18.48 -36.71 -7.70
N LEU A 616 -17.93 -35.58 -7.23
CA LEU A 616 -18.43 -34.90 -6.04
C LEU A 616 -19.45 -33.83 -6.43
N THR A 617 -20.63 -33.85 -5.81
CA THR A 617 -21.59 -32.76 -5.97
C THR A 617 -21.29 -31.66 -4.95
N ILE A 618 -20.99 -30.46 -5.45
CA ILE A 618 -20.75 -29.27 -4.65
C ILE A 618 -21.86 -28.26 -4.92
N GLU A 619 -22.46 -27.74 -3.87
CA GLU A 619 -23.21 -26.49 -3.95
C GLU A 619 -22.38 -25.39 -3.30
N VAL A 620 -22.03 -24.34 -4.05
CA VAL A 620 -21.22 -23.21 -3.59
C VAL A 620 -21.78 -21.92 -4.17
N ALA A 621 -21.92 -20.90 -3.34
CA ALA A 621 -22.56 -19.63 -3.74
C ALA A 621 -23.93 -19.83 -4.40
N LEU A 622 -24.70 -20.81 -3.89
CA LEU A 622 -26.01 -21.23 -4.41
C LEU A 622 -25.99 -21.82 -5.84
N GLN A 623 -24.81 -22.12 -6.38
CA GLN A 623 -24.64 -22.81 -7.66
C GLN A 623 -24.28 -24.27 -7.40
N LYS A 624 -24.91 -25.16 -8.15
CA LYS A 624 -24.66 -26.60 -8.08
C LYS A 624 -23.69 -27.03 -9.17
N HIS A 625 -22.67 -27.77 -8.78
CA HIS A 625 -21.64 -28.33 -9.63
C HIS A 625 -21.52 -29.83 -9.40
N VAL A 626 -21.37 -30.60 -10.47
CA VAL A 626 -20.91 -31.98 -10.41
C VAL A 626 -19.45 -31.97 -10.83
N VAL A 627 -18.57 -32.37 -9.92
CA VAL A 627 -17.13 -32.14 -10.01
C VAL A 627 -16.44 -33.49 -10.23
N PRO A 628 -15.85 -33.76 -11.41
CA PRO A 628 -15.18 -35.02 -11.67
C PRO A 628 -13.82 -35.09 -10.96
N ALA A 629 -13.18 -36.25 -11.02
CA ALA A 629 -11.78 -36.44 -10.66
C ALA A 629 -10.83 -35.42 -11.32
N ASP A 630 -9.64 -35.27 -10.75
CA ASP A 630 -8.58 -34.34 -11.16
C ASP A 630 -9.05 -32.88 -11.21
N THR A 631 -9.90 -32.50 -10.26
CA THR A 631 -10.49 -31.16 -10.20
C THR A 631 -10.42 -30.57 -8.80
N LEU A 632 -9.92 -29.34 -8.72
CA LEU A 632 -9.93 -28.54 -7.50
C LEU A 632 -11.23 -27.75 -7.38
N VAL A 633 -11.88 -27.91 -6.24
CA VAL A 633 -12.97 -27.06 -5.74
C VAL A 633 -12.36 -26.02 -4.81
N VAL A 634 -12.67 -24.76 -5.06
CA VAL A 634 -12.25 -23.63 -4.22
C VAL A 634 -13.46 -23.07 -3.51
N LEU A 635 -13.42 -23.05 -2.18
CA LEU A 635 -14.49 -22.58 -1.30
C LEU A 635 -13.95 -21.39 -0.48
N PRO A 636 -14.10 -20.15 -0.96
CA PRO A 636 -13.56 -18.99 -0.26
C PRO A 636 -14.22 -18.76 1.10
N ALA A 637 -13.50 -18.10 2.01
CA ALA A 637 -14.04 -17.65 3.29
C ALA A 637 -15.37 -16.89 3.12
N GLY A 638 -16.35 -17.20 3.98
CA GLY A 638 -17.67 -16.56 3.99
C GLY A 638 -18.62 -16.96 2.85
N VAL A 639 -18.22 -17.87 1.94
CA VAL A 639 -19.10 -18.33 0.85
C VAL A 639 -19.92 -19.55 1.28
N PRO A 640 -21.25 -19.53 1.19
CA PRO A 640 -22.08 -20.66 1.61
C PRO A 640 -21.86 -21.87 0.70
N HIS A 641 -21.62 -23.03 1.29
CA HIS A 641 -21.38 -24.26 0.55
C HIS A 641 -21.79 -25.55 1.27
N ARG A 642 -21.93 -26.64 0.51
CA ARG A 642 -22.03 -28.03 0.99
C ARG A 642 -21.52 -29.01 -0.07
N GLN A 643 -21.15 -30.21 0.37
CA GLN A 643 -20.69 -31.32 -0.47
C GLN A 643 -21.48 -32.60 -0.20
N TYR A 644 -21.83 -33.33 -1.27
CA TYR A 644 -22.52 -34.61 -1.19
C TYR A 644 -22.28 -35.44 -2.44
N ASN A 645 -22.54 -36.75 -2.36
CA ASN A 645 -22.47 -37.66 -3.50
C ASN A 645 -23.90 -38.01 -3.95
N GLN A 646 -24.31 -37.55 -5.13
CA GLN A 646 -25.64 -37.83 -5.67
C GLN A 646 -25.68 -39.03 -6.64
N ALA A 647 -24.53 -39.62 -6.99
CA ALA A 647 -24.47 -40.66 -8.03
C ALA A 647 -25.05 -42.00 -7.51
N PRO A 648 -26.12 -42.54 -8.12
CA PRO A 648 -26.69 -43.82 -7.69
C PRO A 648 -25.82 -44.99 -8.21
N GLY A 649 -25.30 -45.81 -7.31
CA GLY A 649 -24.82 -47.16 -7.64
C GLY A 649 -23.38 -47.30 -8.13
N ARG A 650 -22.56 -46.24 -8.11
CA ARG A 650 -21.10 -46.35 -8.16
C ARG A 650 -20.52 -45.90 -6.82
N LEU A 651 -20.01 -46.89 -6.10
CA LEU A 651 -19.19 -46.71 -4.92
C LEU A 651 -17.92 -45.95 -5.35
N TRP A 652 -17.60 -44.84 -4.68
CA TRP A 652 -16.25 -44.33 -4.35
C TRP A 652 -15.98 -42.89 -4.83
N ASP A 653 -16.14 -41.93 -3.90
CA ASP A 653 -15.53 -40.60 -4.00
C ASP A 653 -14.28 -40.56 -3.12
N TYR A 654 -13.17 -40.09 -3.67
CA TYR A 654 -11.95 -39.80 -2.92
C TYR A 654 -11.66 -38.31 -3.05
N GLY A 655 -11.48 -37.62 -1.92
CA GLY A 655 -11.14 -36.20 -1.93
C GLY A 655 -10.10 -35.87 -0.88
N VAL A 656 -9.20 -34.94 -1.19
CA VAL A 656 -8.34 -34.32 -0.18
C VAL A 656 -8.86 -32.93 0.10
N ASN A 657 -9.18 -32.69 1.37
CA ASN A 657 -9.59 -31.41 1.90
C ASN A 657 -8.39 -30.69 2.48
N PHE A 658 -8.08 -29.49 1.94
CA PHE A 658 -7.08 -28.59 2.48
C PHE A 658 -7.76 -27.39 3.14
N THR A 659 -7.44 -27.14 4.41
CA THR A 659 -7.97 -26.01 5.19
C THR A 659 -6.81 -25.22 5.81
N PRO A 660 -6.46 -24.01 5.31
CA PRO A 660 -5.53 -23.11 5.97
C PRO A 660 -6.17 -22.53 7.24
N THR A 661 -5.52 -22.71 8.39
CA THR A 661 -6.01 -22.24 9.68
C THR A 661 -5.33 -20.92 10.05
N GLY A 662 -6.10 -19.83 10.09
CA GLY A 662 -5.62 -18.58 10.67
C GLY A 662 -5.26 -18.75 12.16
N LYS A 663 -4.38 -17.88 12.69
CA LYS A 663 -3.95 -17.92 14.10
C LYS A 663 -5.15 -18.03 15.06
N GLY A 664 -5.37 -19.22 15.63
CA GLY A 664 -6.29 -19.43 16.76
C GLY A 664 -7.63 -20.13 16.48
N HIS A 665 -7.93 -20.55 15.26
CA HIS A 665 -9.17 -21.27 14.95
C HIS A 665 -8.91 -22.74 14.62
N TYR A 666 -8.89 -23.57 15.66
CA TYR A 666 -8.98 -25.01 15.50
C TYR A 666 -10.37 -25.34 14.97
N GLY A 667 -10.45 -25.95 13.79
CA GLY A 667 -11.68 -26.59 13.34
C GLY A 667 -12.02 -27.70 14.32
N ASP A 668 -12.82 -27.37 15.35
CA ASP A 668 -13.36 -28.38 16.24
C ASP A 668 -14.30 -29.24 15.40
N LEU A 669 -13.87 -30.47 15.06
CA LEU A 669 -14.70 -31.46 14.37
C LEU A 669 -16.02 -31.71 15.12
N ASN A 670 -16.13 -31.35 16.41
CA ASN A 670 -17.37 -31.40 17.18
C ASN A 670 -18.26 -30.16 17.07
N ALA A 671 -17.79 -29.03 16.51
CA ALA A 671 -18.60 -27.82 16.38
C ALA A 671 -19.69 -27.96 15.30
N ALA A 672 -19.42 -28.73 14.23
CA ALA A 672 -20.41 -29.05 13.20
C ALA A 672 -21.61 -29.84 13.75
N ALA A 673 -21.42 -30.61 14.82
CA ALA A 673 -22.49 -31.34 15.51
C ALA A 673 -23.34 -30.46 16.45
N LYS A 674 -22.96 -29.20 16.70
CA LYS A 674 -23.65 -28.29 17.64
C LYS A 674 -24.45 -27.16 16.96
N MET A 675 -24.40 -27.05 15.63
CA MET A 675 -25.11 -25.98 14.89
C MET A 675 -26.54 -26.35 14.46
N ASP A 676 -27.02 -27.56 14.74
CA ASP A 676 -28.39 -27.99 14.40
C ASP A 676 -29.49 -27.30 15.25
N ASP A 677 -29.14 -26.65 16.37
CA ASP A 677 -30.12 -26.17 17.36
C ASP A 677 -30.47 -24.67 17.31
N ARG A 678 -29.97 -23.89 16.36
CA ARG A 678 -30.35 -22.47 16.24
C ARG A 678 -30.69 -22.07 14.81
N GLY A 679 -31.97 -22.13 14.50
CA GLY A 679 -32.53 -21.69 13.22
C GLY A 679 -32.42 -20.18 13.00
N PHE A 680 -32.17 -19.86 11.72
CA PHE A 680 -32.14 -18.56 11.03
C PHE A 680 -30.97 -17.62 11.29
#